data_AF-W4PII1-F1
#
_entry.id   AF-W4PII1-F1
#
_cell.length_a   1.000
_cell.length_b   1.000
_cell.length_c   1.000
_cell.angle_alpha   90.00
_cell.angle_beta   90.00
_cell.angle_gamma   90.00
#
_symmetry.space_group_name_H-M   'P 1'
#
loop_
_entity.id
_entity.type
_entity.pdbx_description
1 polymer ?
#
loop_
_entity_poly.entity_id
_entity_poly.type
_entity_poly.pdbx_seq_one_letter_code
_entity_poly.pdbx_strand_id
1 'polypeptide(L)'
;MKDNISIGWIICLFLLFPLMGGASVVLNPYTREEISVDSIIERVMTFAPAYETIVDEYRANLYIKGKIHIRKKNFILRYVPSMFRLQKGVREYLLETYSELHYTAPNIYDQKVKAAQGTVRGTKGVPGLLEYFNINIYSSSLLKDERLLSPLAKNGHKYYTYRIDSIMGDPNSLDYRIRFIPKTKSDQLVSGCMIVSSNVWSVRKIEFSGRSELITFACRILMGEVNKPDEFLPLRYDVNASFNFVGNKIDGNYTASLSYNSIELKEKNVRKKEKKKYNLSESFSLQCDTNAYKTDPSTFATLRPIPLDTREKELYRKYESRQDTALRMKKMKGQSFWGTVGDLMVEDYKINLANIGSLRFSPFINPLLFSYSGSNGLSYRQDFRYNRLFKGDRLLRVVPKLGYNFTRKELYWSMNASFEYWPQKRGFLRLNAGSGNRIYSSKVLEELKEIPDSIFDFNQIHLDYFKDLYLNVFHSCEITNGLELSLGFSSHQRKAVERSKFVFDGSAPVPSDEFLSKFKNTYISFAPRVRVEWTPGMYYYMNGKRKMNLHSYYPTFSIDYERGIKGIFHSTGEYEKVEFDIQHKVKMDLMRNIYYRMGMGMFTNQHELYFVDFANFSRHNLPVGWNDEIGGVFQLLDARWYNSSRRYLRAHFTYEAPFLVLKHLMKRTRYVQNERIYLSALSMPHLRPYIEAGYGIGTHIFDFGFFIGGGNWKFDQLGCKFTFELFNR
;
A
#
# COMPACT_ATOMS: atom_id res chain seq x y z
N MET A 1 42.31 22.33 32.85
CA MET A 1 43.12 21.11 32.64
C MET A 1 42.47 19.95 33.41
N LYS A 2 41.33 19.48 32.92
CA LYS A 2 40.50 18.36 33.39
C LYS A 2 39.61 18.00 32.19
N ASP A 3 39.30 16.72 32.04
CA ASP A 3 38.38 16.12 31.04
C ASP A 3 39.02 15.50 29.79
N ASN A 4 39.99 14.60 29.98
CA ASN A 4 40.47 13.69 28.92
C ASN A 4 40.50 12.20 29.36
N ILE A 5 39.58 11.78 30.24
CA ILE A 5 39.59 10.41 30.81
C ILE A 5 38.38 9.54 30.39
N SER A 6 37.38 10.07 29.68
CA SER A 6 36.13 9.33 29.41
C SER A 6 36.06 8.53 28.09
N ILE A 7 37.05 8.60 27.20
CA ILE A 7 36.98 7.94 25.87
C ILE A 7 37.61 6.53 25.86
N GLY A 8 38.57 6.25 26.75
CA GLY A 8 39.24 4.93 26.81
C GLY A 8 38.37 3.80 27.36
N TRP A 9 37.39 4.10 28.20
CA TRP A 9 36.54 3.08 28.84
C TRP A 9 35.41 2.55 27.95
N ILE A 10 35.00 3.32 26.94
CA ILE A 10 33.95 2.88 25.99
C ILE A 10 34.54 1.91 24.95
N ILE A 11 35.82 2.03 24.61
CA ILE A 11 36.48 1.16 23.61
C ILE A 11 36.88 -0.19 24.24
N CYS A 12 37.26 -0.24 25.52
CA CYS A 12 37.55 -1.50 26.21
C CYS A 12 36.30 -2.36 26.51
N LEU A 13 35.10 -1.76 26.58
CA LEU A 13 33.85 -2.48 26.84
C LEU A 13 33.29 -3.20 25.58
N PHE A 14 33.83 -2.90 24.39
CA PHE A 14 33.48 -3.60 23.13
C PHE A 14 34.40 -4.79 22.81
N LEU A 15 35.53 -4.97 23.50
CA LEU A 15 36.52 -6.02 23.20
C LEU A 15 36.47 -7.24 24.13
N LEU A 16 35.60 -7.26 25.15
CA LEU A 16 35.57 -8.30 26.19
C LEU A 16 34.20 -8.97 26.36
N PHE A 17 33.47 -9.18 25.27
CA PHE A 17 32.41 -10.20 25.24
C PHE A 17 32.94 -11.45 24.56
N PRO A 18 33.26 -12.54 25.29
CA PRO A 18 33.42 -13.82 24.65
C PRO A 18 32.06 -14.19 24.07
N LEU A 19 32.01 -14.33 22.75
CA LEU A 19 30.94 -15.01 22.03
C LEU A 19 30.92 -16.47 22.53
N MET A 20 30.29 -16.73 23.67
CA MET A 20 29.90 -18.09 24.06
C MET A 20 28.69 -18.49 23.20
N GLY A 21 28.95 -18.75 21.92
CA GLY A 21 28.08 -19.58 21.09
C GLY A 21 28.30 -21.03 21.49
N GLY A 22 27.60 -21.49 22.52
CA GLY A 22 27.56 -22.93 22.81
C GLY A 22 26.88 -23.65 21.66
N ALA A 23 27.67 -24.23 20.76
CA ALA A 23 27.17 -25.15 19.75
C ALA A 23 26.50 -26.30 20.49
N SER A 24 25.18 -26.49 20.29
CA SER A 24 24.49 -27.64 20.87
C SER A 24 24.87 -28.88 20.07
N VAL A 25 25.92 -29.57 20.50
CA VAL A 25 26.39 -30.81 19.87
C VAL A 25 25.46 -31.96 20.27
N VAL A 26 25.03 -32.75 19.29
CA VAL A 26 24.21 -33.96 19.50
C VAL A 26 24.94 -35.14 18.86
N LEU A 27 25.00 -36.28 19.56
CA LEU A 27 25.64 -37.48 19.04
C LEU A 27 24.74 -38.19 18.02
N ASN A 28 25.31 -38.65 16.92
CA ASN A 28 24.61 -39.49 15.96
C ASN A 28 24.16 -40.79 16.66
N PRO A 29 22.87 -41.18 16.58
CA PRO A 29 22.37 -42.40 17.23
C PRO A 29 23.04 -43.69 16.73
N TYR A 30 23.60 -43.69 15.51
CA TYR A 30 24.23 -44.87 14.90
C TYR A 30 25.75 -44.84 14.97
N THR A 31 26.39 -43.72 14.60
CA THR A 31 27.86 -43.62 14.54
C THR A 31 28.51 -43.06 15.80
N ARG A 32 27.71 -42.50 16.73
CA ARG A 32 28.18 -41.75 17.92
C ARG A 32 29.11 -40.57 17.61
N GLU A 33 29.13 -40.09 16.37
CA GLU A 33 29.86 -38.88 15.99
C GLU A 33 29.14 -37.63 16.44
N GLU A 34 29.90 -36.58 16.75
CA GLU A 34 29.37 -35.27 17.12
C GLU A 34 28.79 -34.54 15.91
N ILE A 35 27.48 -34.29 15.93
CA ILE A 35 26.79 -33.51 14.92
C ILE A 35 26.52 -32.12 15.49
N SER A 36 27.10 -31.10 14.86
CA SER A 36 26.83 -29.70 15.19
C SER A 36 25.63 -29.17 14.40
N VAL A 37 24.73 -28.46 15.10
CA VAL A 37 23.55 -27.83 14.46
C VAL A 37 23.98 -26.80 13.41
N ASP A 38 25.03 -26.05 13.72
CA ASP A 38 25.50 -24.97 12.86
C ASP A 38 25.97 -25.49 11.49
N SER A 39 26.63 -26.66 11.45
CA SER A 39 27.04 -27.30 10.19
C SER A 39 25.85 -27.73 9.34
N ILE A 40 24.82 -28.32 9.96
CA ILE A 40 23.59 -28.69 9.24
C ILE A 40 22.89 -27.46 8.69
N ILE A 41 22.70 -26.44 9.53
CA ILE A 41 22.00 -25.21 9.14
C ILE A 41 22.76 -24.45 8.05
N GLU A 42 24.09 -24.39 8.14
CA GLU A 42 24.92 -23.78 7.10
C GLU A 42 24.73 -24.48 5.75
N ARG A 43 24.69 -25.81 5.72
CA ARG A 43 24.38 -26.58 4.50
C ARG A 43 22.99 -26.26 3.99
N VAL A 44 21.97 -26.32 4.84
CA VAL A 44 20.57 -26.01 4.44
C VAL A 44 20.46 -24.59 3.89
N MET A 45 21.04 -23.59 4.55
CA MET A 45 21.04 -22.19 4.09
C MET A 45 21.83 -21.98 2.81
N THR A 46 22.85 -22.82 2.54
CA THR A 46 23.62 -22.78 1.30
C THR A 46 22.83 -23.34 0.12
N PHE A 47 22.04 -24.39 0.34
CA PHE A 47 21.19 -25.00 -0.69
C PHE A 47 19.84 -24.30 -0.88
N ALA A 48 19.31 -23.61 0.14
CA ALA A 48 18.00 -22.96 0.08
C ALA A 48 17.82 -22.00 -1.12
N PRO A 49 18.78 -21.11 -1.48
CA PRO A 49 18.63 -20.26 -2.66
C PRO A 49 18.57 -21.03 -4.00
N ALA A 50 19.19 -22.22 -4.06
CA ALA A 50 19.09 -23.09 -5.22
C ALA A 50 17.68 -23.69 -5.32
N TYR A 51 17.11 -24.14 -4.20
CA TYR A 51 15.74 -24.67 -4.13
C TYR A 51 14.66 -23.61 -4.31
N GLU A 52 14.92 -22.37 -3.91
CA GLU A 52 14.03 -21.23 -4.16
C GLU A 52 13.76 -21.03 -5.66
N THR A 53 14.75 -21.31 -6.51
CA THR A 53 14.73 -20.99 -7.94
C THR A 53 14.69 -22.21 -8.85
N ILE A 54 14.57 -23.43 -8.30
CA ILE A 54 14.68 -24.68 -9.06
C ILE A 54 13.47 -24.96 -9.95
N VAL A 55 12.28 -24.52 -9.52
CA VAL A 55 11.02 -24.70 -10.25
C VAL A 55 10.83 -23.53 -11.20
N ASP A 56 10.74 -23.80 -12.49
CA ASP A 56 10.49 -22.78 -13.52
C ASP A 56 9.00 -22.51 -13.68
N GLU A 57 8.21 -23.56 -13.86
CA GLU A 57 6.77 -23.47 -14.07
C GLU A 57 6.06 -24.66 -13.44
N TYR A 58 4.87 -24.43 -12.87
CA TYR A 58 3.98 -25.54 -12.52
C TYR A 58 2.52 -25.17 -12.65
N ARG A 59 1.68 -26.19 -12.88
CA ARG A 59 0.22 -26.07 -12.83
C ARG A 59 -0.33 -27.00 -11.76
N ALA A 60 -1.14 -26.45 -10.86
CA ALA A 60 -1.71 -27.19 -9.75
C ALA A 60 -3.19 -26.88 -9.55
N ASN A 61 -3.95 -27.87 -9.09
CA ASN A 61 -5.29 -27.70 -8.56
C ASN A 61 -5.19 -27.42 -7.05
N LEU A 62 -5.70 -26.26 -6.62
CA LEU A 62 -5.69 -25.78 -5.25
C LEU A 62 -7.11 -25.84 -4.68
N TYR A 63 -7.31 -26.69 -3.67
CA TYR A 63 -8.53 -26.76 -2.87
C TYR A 63 -8.28 -26.12 -1.51
N ILE A 64 -9.11 -25.16 -1.11
CA ILE A 64 -9.04 -24.47 0.18
C ILE A 64 -10.36 -24.67 0.91
N LYS A 65 -10.27 -25.07 2.18
CA LYS A 65 -11.38 -25.20 3.12
C LYS A 65 -11.12 -24.34 4.35
N GLY A 66 -11.93 -23.31 4.54
CA GLY A 66 -11.86 -22.40 5.68
C GLY A 66 -13.08 -22.55 6.60
N LYS A 67 -12.82 -22.79 7.88
CA LYS A 67 -13.80 -22.75 8.97
C LYS A 67 -13.57 -21.50 9.78
N ILE A 68 -14.62 -20.74 10.05
CA ILE A 68 -14.52 -19.51 10.84
C ILE A 68 -15.50 -19.61 12.01
N HIS A 69 -14.98 -19.46 13.21
CA HIS A 69 -15.73 -19.49 14.46
C HIS A 69 -15.60 -18.15 15.18
N ILE A 70 -16.73 -17.46 15.35
CA ILE A 70 -16.81 -16.17 16.02
C ILE A 70 -17.12 -16.40 17.50
N ARG A 71 -16.11 -16.26 18.36
CA ARG A 71 -16.29 -16.37 19.80
C ARG A 71 -16.97 -15.14 20.38
N LYS A 72 -16.49 -13.95 20.01
CA LYS A 72 -17.01 -12.66 20.49
C LYS A 72 -16.99 -11.64 19.36
N LYS A 73 -18.08 -10.89 19.21
CA LYS A 73 -18.19 -9.79 18.25
C LYS A 73 -18.87 -8.57 18.86
N ASN A 74 -18.39 -7.40 18.47
CA ASN A 74 -18.89 -6.07 18.77
C ASN A 74 -19.24 -5.35 17.46
N PHE A 75 -19.87 -4.18 17.56
CA PHE A 75 -20.27 -3.37 16.40
C PHE A 75 -19.08 -2.98 15.49
N ILE A 76 -17.90 -2.76 16.07
CA ILE A 76 -16.68 -2.34 15.36
C ILE A 76 -16.25 -3.36 14.28
N LEU A 77 -16.57 -4.65 14.46
CA LEU A 77 -16.14 -5.71 13.53
C LEU A 77 -16.64 -5.49 12.09
N ARG A 78 -17.75 -4.77 11.92
CA ARG A 78 -18.31 -4.42 10.60
C ARG A 78 -17.40 -3.48 9.79
N TYR A 79 -16.53 -2.72 10.45
CA TYR A 79 -15.63 -1.75 9.80
C TYR A 79 -14.26 -2.31 9.49
N VAL A 80 -13.94 -3.52 9.94
CA VAL A 80 -12.66 -4.18 9.61
C VAL A 80 -12.66 -4.50 8.11
N PRO A 81 -11.71 -3.98 7.32
CA PRO A 81 -11.63 -4.26 5.89
C PRO A 81 -11.47 -5.75 5.62
N SER A 82 -11.88 -6.20 4.43
CA SER A 82 -11.87 -7.61 4.00
C SER A 82 -12.76 -8.59 4.79
N MET A 83 -13.43 -8.16 5.86
CA MET A 83 -14.41 -8.99 6.58
C MET A 83 -15.69 -9.20 5.75
N PHE A 84 -16.16 -10.44 5.70
CA PHE A 84 -17.43 -10.79 5.06
C PHE A 84 -18.63 -10.39 5.92
N ARG A 85 -19.80 -10.25 5.28
CA ARG A 85 -21.04 -9.86 5.95
C ARG A 85 -21.50 -10.96 6.93
N LEU A 86 -21.44 -10.64 8.23
CA LEU A 86 -21.86 -11.54 9.30
C LEU A 86 -23.39 -11.52 9.46
N GLN A 87 -24.01 -12.69 9.48
CA GLN A 87 -25.43 -12.84 9.77
C GLN A 87 -25.71 -12.73 11.28
N LYS A 88 -26.89 -12.19 11.63
CA LYS A 88 -27.35 -12.12 13.03
C LYS A 88 -27.61 -13.53 13.57
N GLY A 89 -27.14 -13.82 14.77
CA GLY A 89 -27.30 -15.14 15.42
C GLY A 89 -26.37 -16.26 14.93
N VAL A 90 -25.50 -15.99 13.95
CA VAL A 90 -24.63 -17.02 13.35
C VAL A 90 -23.19 -16.81 13.78
N ARG A 91 -22.60 -17.86 14.36
CA ARG A 91 -21.22 -17.85 14.89
C ARG A 91 -20.24 -18.70 14.09
N GLU A 92 -20.73 -19.69 13.35
CA GLU A 92 -19.91 -20.60 12.56
C GLU A 92 -20.16 -20.40 11.07
N TYR A 93 -19.08 -20.33 10.30
CA TYR A 93 -19.09 -20.23 8.86
C TYR A 93 -18.12 -21.25 8.26
N LEU A 94 -18.48 -21.74 7.08
CA LEU A 94 -17.66 -22.63 6.29
C LEU A 94 -17.59 -22.07 4.88
N LEU A 95 -16.40 -22.11 4.31
CA LEU A 95 -16.14 -21.65 2.96
C LEU A 95 -15.13 -22.59 2.31
N GLU A 96 -15.46 -23.02 1.11
CA GLU A 96 -14.67 -23.93 0.31
C GLU A 96 -14.46 -23.31 -1.07
N THR A 97 -13.26 -23.45 -1.61
CA THR A 97 -12.90 -22.90 -2.92
C THR A 97 -12.01 -23.89 -3.64
N TYR A 98 -12.31 -24.12 -4.91
CA TYR A 98 -11.52 -24.93 -5.82
C TYR A 98 -11.02 -24.04 -6.96
N SER A 99 -9.70 -24.00 -7.12
CA SER A 99 -9.01 -23.10 -8.05
C SER A 99 -7.90 -23.80 -8.81
N GLU A 100 -7.65 -23.35 -10.03
CA GLU A 100 -6.41 -23.65 -10.75
C GLU A 100 -5.36 -22.60 -10.39
N LEU A 101 -4.14 -23.07 -10.15
CA LEU A 101 -2.97 -22.28 -9.85
C LEU A 101 -1.93 -22.53 -10.95
N HIS A 102 -1.41 -21.45 -11.52
CA HIS A 102 -0.30 -21.46 -12.45
C HIS A 102 0.82 -20.61 -11.85
N TYR A 103 1.99 -21.21 -11.69
CA TYR A 103 3.17 -20.52 -11.21
C TYR A 103 4.20 -20.42 -12.31
N THR A 104 4.82 -19.25 -12.43
CA THR A 104 6.01 -19.03 -13.24
C THR A 104 7.08 -18.32 -12.42
N ALA A 105 8.31 -18.82 -12.49
CA ALA A 105 9.46 -18.24 -11.83
C ALA A 105 9.67 -16.77 -12.24
N PRO A 106 10.16 -15.90 -11.33
CA PRO A 106 10.59 -16.20 -9.97
C PRO A 106 9.48 -16.12 -8.90
N ASN A 107 8.35 -15.44 -9.14
CA ASN A 107 7.31 -15.23 -8.12
C ASN A 107 5.96 -14.80 -8.73
N ILE A 108 5.62 -15.35 -9.90
CA ILE A 108 4.37 -15.05 -10.59
C ILE A 108 3.40 -16.18 -10.28
N TYR A 109 2.33 -15.85 -9.56
CA TYR A 109 1.23 -16.78 -9.26
C TYR A 109 -0.02 -16.24 -9.93
N ASP A 110 -0.58 -17.01 -10.84
CA ASP A 110 -1.87 -16.77 -11.46
C ASP A 110 -2.87 -17.79 -10.93
N GLN A 111 -4.04 -17.34 -10.47
CA GLN A 111 -5.02 -18.19 -9.83
C GLN A 111 -6.41 -17.93 -10.38
N LYS A 112 -7.09 -19.00 -10.81
CA LYS A 112 -8.46 -18.96 -11.31
C LYS A 112 -9.39 -19.79 -10.44
N VAL A 113 -10.33 -19.13 -9.78
CA VAL A 113 -11.38 -19.80 -9.00
C VAL A 113 -12.41 -20.41 -9.94
N LYS A 114 -12.48 -21.74 -9.99
CA LYS A 114 -13.47 -22.48 -10.81
C LYS A 114 -14.79 -22.66 -10.07
N ALA A 115 -14.72 -22.96 -8.79
CA ALA A 115 -15.91 -23.18 -7.98
C ALA A 115 -15.69 -22.70 -6.56
N ALA A 116 -16.73 -22.16 -5.94
CA ALA A 116 -16.73 -21.92 -4.50
C ALA A 116 -18.11 -22.21 -3.92
N GLN A 117 -18.10 -22.79 -2.73
CA GLN A 117 -19.29 -23.14 -1.97
C GLN A 117 -19.09 -22.68 -0.53
N GLY A 118 -20.14 -22.22 0.14
CA GLY A 118 -20.02 -21.84 1.54
C GLY A 118 -21.31 -21.30 2.12
N THR A 119 -21.27 -21.06 3.44
CA THR A 119 -22.40 -20.52 4.21
C THR A 119 -22.35 -18.98 4.35
N VAL A 120 -21.42 -18.35 3.63
CA VAL A 120 -21.25 -16.89 3.56
C VAL A 120 -22.01 -16.36 2.34
N ARG A 121 -22.80 -15.29 2.54
CA ARG A 121 -23.58 -14.67 1.45
C ARG A 121 -22.70 -13.77 0.57
N GLY A 122 -22.80 -13.94 -0.75
CA GLY A 122 -22.30 -12.98 -1.73
C GLY A 122 -20.78 -12.98 -1.96
N THR A 123 -20.04 -13.93 -1.39
CA THR A 123 -18.59 -14.06 -1.59
C THR A 123 -18.27 -14.94 -2.80
N LYS A 124 -17.48 -14.42 -3.75
CA LYS A 124 -16.95 -15.15 -4.91
C LYS A 124 -15.63 -15.91 -4.61
N GLY A 125 -15.37 -16.25 -3.35
CA GLY A 125 -14.13 -16.87 -2.88
C GLY A 125 -13.82 -16.55 -1.41
N VAL A 126 -12.69 -17.07 -0.90
CA VAL A 126 -12.18 -16.80 0.46
C VAL A 126 -11.68 -15.35 0.56
N PRO A 127 -12.27 -14.48 1.42
CA PRO A 127 -11.82 -13.12 1.56
C PRO A 127 -10.37 -13.05 2.06
N GLY A 128 -9.51 -12.33 1.34
CA GLY A 128 -8.22 -11.80 1.85
C GLY A 128 -7.16 -12.82 2.28
N LEU A 129 -7.34 -14.12 2.02
CA LEU A 129 -6.45 -15.16 2.54
C LEU A 129 -5.67 -15.96 1.50
N LEU A 130 -5.96 -15.75 0.21
CA LEU A 130 -5.29 -16.48 -0.88
C LEU A 130 -3.78 -16.17 -0.94
N GLU A 131 -3.41 -14.92 -0.66
CA GLU A 131 -2.00 -14.48 -0.62
C GLU A 131 -1.17 -15.19 0.46
N TYR A 132 -1.82 -15.71 1.51
CA TYR A 132 -1.15 -16.43 2.60
C TYR A 132 -0.87 -17.90 2.29
N PHE A 133 -1.37 -18.45 1.18
CA PHE A 133 -1.09 -19.83 0.76
C PHE A 133 0.02 -19.93 -0.30
N ASN A 134 0.47 -18.80 -0.86
CA ASN A 134 1.58 -18.75 -1.81
C ASN A 134 2.91 -18.59 -1.05
N ILE A 135 3.25 -19.59 -0.23
CA ILE A 135 4.47 -19.60 0.60
C ILE A 135 5.55 -20.39 -0.12
N ASN A 136 6.67 -19.73 -0.42
CA ASN A 136 7.93 -20.41 -0.69
C ASN A 136 8.73 -20.45 0.63
N ILE A 137 9.05 -21.65 1.12
CA ILE A 137 9.73 -21.81 2.41
C ILE A 137 11.23 -21.46 2.29
N TYR A 138 11.79 -21.64 1.08
CA TYR A 138 13.20 -21.42 0.80
C TYR A 138 13.55 -19.96 0.50
N SER A 139 12.56 -19.13 0.19
CA SER A 139 12.77 -17.69 0.00
C SER A 139 13.15 -16.99 1.30
N SER A 140 13.78 -15.81 1.19
CA SER A 140 14.21 -15.04 2.36
C SER A 140 13.05 -14.51 3.21
N SER A 141 11.85 -14.40 2.63
CA SER A 141 10.59 -14.15 3.33
C SER A 141 9.61 -15.31 3.11
N LEU A 142 8.87 -15.68 4.16
CA LEU A 142 7.82 -16.72 4.07
C LEU A 142 6.53 -16.21 3.40
N LEU A 143 6.30 -14.90 3.40
CA LEU A 143 5.15 -14.28 2.75
C LEU A 143 5.61 -13.37 1.63
N LYS A 144 4.81 -13.28 0.57
CA LYS A 144 5.09 -12.46 -0.62
C LYS A 144 5.28 -10.96 -0.29
N ASP A 145 4.61 -10.47 0.74
CA ASP A 145 4.71 -9.08 1.20
C ASP A 145 5.93 -8.79 2.08
N GLU A 146 6.90 -9.71 2.19
CA GLU A 146 8.11 -9.49 2.98
C GLU A 146 7.80 -9.10 4.45
N ARG A 147 6.74 -9.71 5.02
CA ARG A 147 6.31 -9.43 6.41
C ARG A 147 6.92 -10.38 7.44
N LEU A 148 7.31 -11.58 7.00
CA LEU A 148 7.81 -12.64 7.88
C LEU A 148 9.16 -13.14 7.38
N LEU A 149 10.20 -12.90 8.16
CA LEU A 149 11.55 -13.33 7.80
C LEU A 149 11.66 -14.86 7.87
N SER A 150 12.09 -15.49 6.79
CA SER A 150 12.29 -16.94 6.77
C SER A 150 13.47 -17.35 7.65
N PRO A 151 13.32 -18.44 8.44
CA PRO A 151 14.44 -19.04 9.15
C PRO A 151 15.47 -19.68 8.21
N LEU A 152 15.19 -19.81 6.91
CA LEU A 152 16.13 -20.36 5.92
C LEU A 152 16.86 -19.29 5.10
N ALA A 153 16.62 -18.01 5.37
CA ALA A 153 17.31 -16.92 4.69
C ALA A 153 18.84 -17.02 4.89
N LYS A 154 19.64 -16.60 3.90
CA LYS A 154 21.12 -16.67 3.90
C LYS A 154 21.78 -16.05 5.15
N ASN A 155 21.12 -15.09 5.80
CA ASN A 155 21.57 -14.44 7.04
C ASN A 155 20.63 -14.71 8.24
N GLY A 156 19.84 -15.78 8.19
CA GLY A 156 18.85 -16.14 9.21
C GLY A 156 19.45 -16.36 10.60
N HIS A 157 20.69 -16.85 10.68
CA HIS A 157 21.45 -17.03 11.93
C HIS A 157 21.60 -15.74 12.76
N LYS A 158 21.49 -14.55 12.15
CA LYS A 158 21.52 -13.28 12.89
C LYS A 158 20.27 -13.08 13.74
N TYR A 159 19.14 -13.67 13.33
CA TYR A 159 17.82 -13.44 13.92
C TYR A 159 17.28 -14.67 14.67
N TYR A 160 17.74 -15.86 14.32
CA TYR A 160 17.30 -17.13 14.90
C TYR A 160 18.44 -17.88 15.58
N THR A 161 18.09 -18.64 16.61
CA THR A 161 18.92 -19.66 17.25
C THR A 161 18.32 -21.02 16.90
N TYR A 162 19.17 -21.97 16.48
CA TYR A 162 18.76 -23.30 16.07
C TYR A 162 19.18 -24.33 17.11
N ARG A 163 18.36 -25.37 17.30
CA ARG A 163 18.65 -26.53 18.16
C ARG A 163 18.15 -27.80 17.49
N ILE A 164 18.91 -28.88 17.57
CA ILE A 164 18.43 -30.20 17.17
C ILE A 164 17.57 -30.76 18.30
N ASP A 165 16.33 -31.11 17.99
CA ASP A 165 15.41 -31.75 18.94
C ASP A 165 15.55 -33.28 18.90
N SER A 166 15.59 -33.85 17.69
CA SER A 166 15.68 -35.31 17.50
C SER A 166 16.24 -35.66 16.13
N ILE A 167 16.92 -36.80 16.04
CA ILE A 167 17.37 -37.42 14.79
C ILE A 167 16.46 -38.62 14.52
N MET A 168 15.91 -38.71 13.32
CA MET A 168 14.97 -39.75 12.89
C MET A 168 15.47 -40.40 11.59
N GLY A 169 14.85 -41.49 11.15
CA GLY A 169 15.14 -42.12 9.86
C GLY A 169 16.09 -43.31 9.93
N ASP A 170 16.40 -43.85 8.77
CA ASP A 170 17.29 -45.01 8.60
C ASP A 170 18.76 -44.58 8.63
N PRO A 171 19.71 -45.51 8.92
CA PRO A 171 21.14 -45.19 8.97
C PRO A 171 21.69 -44.50 7.71
N ASN A 172 21.09 -44.77 6.54
CA ASN A 172 21.47 -44.21 5.24
C ASN A 172 20.64 -42.98 4.82
N SER A 173 19.60 -42.62 5.57
CA SER A 173 18.73 -41.47 5.28
C SER A 173 18.19 -40.89 6.57
N LEU A 174 19.03 -40.10 7.23
CA LEU A 174 18.68 -39.42 8.47
C LEU A 174 17.84 -38.18 8.19
N ASP A 175 16.85 -37.96 9.04
CA ASP A 175 16.01 -36.77 9.10
C ASP A 175 16.26 -36.02 10.41
N TYR A 176 16.68 -34.77 10.30
CA TYR A 176 16.96 -33.90 11.44
C TYR A 176 15.73 -33.05 11.78
N ARG A 177 15.21 -33.20 12.99
CA ARG A 177 14.21 -32.28 13.53
C ARG A 177 14.92 -31.10 14.19
N ILE A 178 14.84 -29.94 13.56
CA ILE A 178 15.51 -28.72 14.01
C ILE A 178 14.47 -27.71 14.47
N ARG A 179 14.63 -27.21 15.70
CA ARG A 179 13.85 -26.13 16.28
C ARG A 179 14.54 -24.80 16.01
N PHE A 180 13.80 -23.82 15.49
CA PHE A 180 14.28 -22.45 15.32
C PHE A 180 13.52 -21.52 16.28
N ILE A 181 14.30 -20.74 17.03
CA ILE A 181 13.82 -19.85 18.09
C ILE A 181 14.31 -18.42 17.77
N PRO A 182 13.41 -17.42 17.69
CA PRO A 182 13.82 -16.05 17.44
C PRO A 182 14.63 -15.50 18.61
N LYS A 183 15.77 -14.85 18.32
CA LYS A 183 16.64 -14.21 19.32
C LYS A 183 15.96 -13.02 20.00
N THR A 184 15.11 -12.32 19.24
CA THR A 184 14.30 -11.18 19.72
C THR A 184 12.82 -11.47 19.51
N LYS A 185 11.98 -11.14 20.50
CA LYS A 185 10.52 -11.25 20.33
C LYS A 185 10.06 -10.13 19.39
N SER A 186 9.63 -10.47 18.18
CA SER A 186 9.07 -9.56 17.19
C SER A 186 7.96 -10.25 16.40
N ASP A 187 6.98 -9.48 15.95
CA ASP A 187 5.90 -9.95 15.08
C ASP A 187 6.39 -10.25 13.63
N GLN A 188 7.62 -9.89 13.26
CA GLN A 188 8.20 -10.27 11.96
C GLN A 188 8.98 -11.60 11.97
N LEU A 189 9.21 -12.17 13.16
CA LEU A 189 9.96 -13.41 13.33
C LEU A 189 9.03 -14.54 13.74
N VAL A 190 9.37 -15.76 13.33
CA VAL A 190 8.57 -16.96 13.59
C VAL A 190 9.31 -17.95 14.49
N SER A 191 8.57 -18.76 15.23
CA SER A 191 9.15 -19.83 16.05
C SER A 191 8.51 -21.16 15.72
N GLY A 192 9.30 -22.23 15.73
CA GLY A 192 8.78 -23.52 15.28
C GLY A 192 9.85 -24.58 15.10
N CYS A 193 9.49 -25.62 14.36
CA CYS A 193 10.37 -26.72 14.01
C CYS A 193 10.27 -27.08 12.52
N MET A 194 11.35 -27.61 11.99
CA MET A 194 11.42 -28.15 10.65
C MET A 194 12.09 -29.52 10.68
N ILE A 195 11.71 -30.37 9.73
CA ILE A 195 12.33 -31.67 9.50
C ILE A 195 13.11 -31.55 8.19
N VAL A 196 14.41 -31.78 8.25
CA VAL A 196 15.35 -31.66 7.12
C VAL A 196 15.95 -33.01 6.81
N SER A 197 15.99 -33.39 5.53
CA SER A 197 16.66 -34.62 5.09
C SER A 197 18.17 -34.43 4.97
N SER A 198 18.95 -35.39 5.46
CA SER A 198 20.43 -35.38 5.40
C SER A 198 21.01 -35.53 3.98
N ASN A 199 20.30 -36.22 3.09
CA ASN A 199 20.83 -36.56 1.76
C ASN A 199 20.80 -35.35 0.82
N VAL A 200 19.67 -34.64 0.78
CA VAL A 200 19.41 -33.53 -0.15
C VAL A 200 19.39 -32.17 0.57
N TRP A 201 19.36 -32.13 1.91
CA TRP A 201 19.17 -30.90 2.69
C TRP A 201 17.84 -30.17 2.37
N SER A 202 16.85 -30.91 1.89
CA SER A 202 15.49 -30.43 1.62
C SER A 202 14.61 -30.52 2.88
N VAL A 203 13.67 -29.58 3.02
CA VAL A 203 12.72 -29.55 4.13
C VAL A 203 11.55 -30.48 3.81
N ARG A 204 11.28 -31.46 4.68
CA ARG A 204 10.17 -32.41 4.58
C ARG A 204 8.86 -31.86 5.13
N LYS A 205 8.98 -31.13 6.24
CA LYS A 205 7.87 -30.60 7.01
C LYS A 205 8.35 -29.37 7.77
N ILE A 206 7.54 -28.32 7.79
CA ILE A 206 7.80 -27.14 8.62
C ILE A 206 6.53 -26.78 9.39
N GLU A 207 6.70 -26.56 10.68
CA GLU A 207 5.66 -26.05 11.58
C GLU A 207 6.18 -24.76 12.18
N PHE A 208 5.46 -23.66 11.96
CA PHE A 208 5.85 -22.38 12.51
C PHE A 208 4.63 -21.63 13.04
N SER A 209 4.86 -20.91 14.11
CA SER A 209 3.89 -20.03 14.73
C SER A 209 4.46 -18.63 14.82
N GLY A 210 3.58 -17.67 14.63
CA GLY A 210 3.94 -16.26 14.62
C GLY A 210 2.73 -15.39 14.85
N ARG A 211 2.96 -14.09 14.76
CA ARG A 211 1.90 -13.09 14.82
C ARG A 211 2.14 -12.13 13.67
N SER A 212 1.12 -11.88 12.85
CA SER A 212 1.16 -10.84 11.84
C SER A 212 0.00 -9.91 12.12
N GLU A 213 0.29 -8.64 12.41
CA GLU A 213 -0.72 -7.63 12.74
C GLU A 213 -1.57 -8.04 13.97
N LEU A 214 -2.86 -8.23 13.73
CA LEU A 214 -3.87 -8.59 14.72
C LEU A 214 -4.15 -10.09 14.74
N ILE A 215 -3.43 -10.87 13.92
CA ILE A 215 -3.64 -12.30 13.72
C ILE A 215 -2.46 -13.06 14.33
N THR A 216 -2.75 -13.93 15.29
CA THR A 216 -1.82 -14.99 15.70
C THR A 216 -2.08 -16.21 14.85
N PHE A 217 -1.04 -16.76 14.21
CA PHE A 217 -1.20 -17.91 13.33
C PHE A 217 -0.22 -19.03 13.71
N ALA A 218 -0.65 -20.25 13.44
CA ALA A 218 0.19 -21.44 13.44
C ALA A 218 -0.03 -22.14 12.09
N CYS A 219 1.05 -22.35 11.36
CA CYS A 219 1.06 -22.96 10.06
C CYS A 219 1.86 -24.26 10.12
N ARG A 220 1.29 -25.31 9.53
CA ARG A 220 1.94 -26.59 9.28
C ARG A 220 1.93 -26.84 7.78
N ILE A 221 3.11 -27.00 7.20
CA ILE A 221 3.29 -27.27 5.77
C ILE A 221 3.95 -28.64 5.61
N LEU A 222 3.36 -29.46 4.74
CA LEU A 222 3.90 -30.75 4.33
C LEU A 222 4.42 -30.65 2.89
N MET A 223 5.65 -31.10 2.66
CA MET A 223 6.33 -31.05 1.36
C MET A 223 6.26 -32.39 0.63
N GLY A 224 6.37 -32.39 -0.72
CA GLY A 224 6.42 -33.59 -1.56
C GLY A 224 7.64 -34.46 -1.28
N GLU A 225 7.63 -35.76 -1.58
CA GLU A 225 8.65 -36.74 -1.15
C GLU A 225 10.00 -36.62 -1.87
N VAL A 226 11.07 -37.16 -1.26
CA VAL A 226 12.43 -37.14 -1.84
C VAL A 226 12.45 -37.97 -3.13
N ASN A 227 13.17 -37.48 -4.15
CA ASN A 227 13.27 -38.09 -5.50
C ASN A 227 11.98 -38.04 -6.35
N LYS A 228 10.96 -37.30 -5.92
CA LYS A 228 9.80 -36.99 -6.75
C LYS A 228 9.89 -35.57 -7.31
N PRO A 229 9.26 -35.26 -8.45
CA PRO A 229 9.31 -33.91 -9.04
C PRO A 229 8.70 -32.82 -8.13
N ASP A 230 7.87 -33.21 -7.16
CA ASP A 230 7.24 -32.34 -6.17
C ASP A 230 8.05 -32.18 -4.88
N GLU A 231 9.29 -32.69 -4.79
CA GLU A 231 10.13 -32.66 -3.59
C GLU A 231 10.25 -31.26 -2.95
N PHE A 232 10.38 -30.22 -3.78
CA PHE A 232 10.57 -28.84 -3.33
C PHE A 232 9.25 -28.07 -3.18
N LEU A 233 8.11 -28.73 -3.39
CA LEU A 233 6.80 -28.11 -3.45
C LEU A 233 5.90 -28.54 -2.27
N PRO A 234 5.04 -27.63 -1.79
CA PRO A 234 4.11 -27.92 -0.70
C PRO A 234 2.88 -28.68 -1.20
N LEU A 235 2.52 -29.77 -0.53
CA LEU A 235 1.32 -30.56 -0.84
C LEU A 235 0.10 -30.14 -0.02
N ARG A 236 0.33 -29.81 1.25
CA ARG A 236 -0.74 -29.48 2.20
C ARG A 236 -0.32 -28.40 3.17
N TYR A 237 -1.25 -27.46 3.38
CA TYR A 237 -1.17 -26.42 4.39
C TYR A 237 -2.29 -26.62 5.40
N ASP A 238 -1.96 -26.59 6.68
CA ASP A 238 -2.92 -26.47 7.77
C ASP A 238 -2.59 -25.19 8.56
N VAL A 239 -3.48 -24.21 8.52
CA VAL A 239 -3.30 -22.87 9.11
C VAL A 239 -4.39 -22.62 10.14
N ASN A 240 -4.00 -22.47 11.39
CA ASN A 240 -4.88 -22.01 12.45
C ASN A 240 -4.57 -20.54 12.73
N ALA A 241 -5.57 -19.68 12.59
CA ALA A 241 -5.46 -18.25 12.79
C ALA A 241 -6.45 -17.79 13.88
N SER A 242 -6.02 -16.90 14.76
CA SER A 242 -6.89 -16.25 15.74
C SER A 242 -6.73 -14.74 15.61
N PHE A 243 -7.83 -14.07 15.28
CA PHE A 243 -7.92 -12.62 15.16
C PHE A 243 -8.47 -12.04 16.46
N ASN A 244 -7.70 -11.14 17.07
CA ASN A 244 -8.07 -10.47 18.32
C ASN A 244 -7.97 -8.95 18.13
N PHE A 245 -9.10 -8.25 18.15
CA PHE A 245 -9.15 -6.80 17.96
C PHE A 245 -10.29 -6.15 18.75
N VAL A 246 -9.96 -5.24 19.67
CA VAL A 246 -10.91 -4.41 20.44
C VAL A 246 -12.11 -5.23 20.98
N GLY A 247 -11.79 -6.33 21.67
CA GLY A 247 -12.79 -7.23 22.26
C GLY A 247 -13.49 -8.19 21.29
N ASN A 248 -13.23 -8.10 19.98
CA ASN A 248 -13.62 -9.13 19.00
C ASN A 248 -12.61 -10.28 19.02
N LYS A 249 -13.12 -11.52 18.97
CA LYS A 249 -12.30 -12.73 18.90
C LYS A 249 -12.89 -13.69 17.88
N ILE A 250 -12.11 -14.01 16.85
CA ILE A 250 -12.48 -14.89 15.74
C ILE A 250 -11.37 -15.90 15.55
N ASP A 251 -11.72 -17.17 15.54
CA ASP A 251 -10.79 -18.23 15.20
C ASP A 251 -11.11 -18.74 13.79
N GLY A 252 -10.08 -18.99 13.00
CA GLY A 252 -10.17 -19.51 11.65
C GLY A 252 -9.25 -20.71 11.50
N ASN A 253 -9.78 -21.82 11.00
CA ASN A 253 -8.99 -22.99 10.64
C ASN A 253 -9.08 -23.17 9.13
N TYR A 254 -7.94 -23.15 8.46
CA TYR A 254 -7.83 -23.30 7.02
C TYR A 254 -6.98 -24.51 6.68
N THR A 255 -7.50 -25.36 5.80
CA THR A 255 -6.75 -26.44 5.20
C THR A 255 -6.72 -26.21 3.70
N ALA A 256 -5.52 -26.18 3.13
CA ALA A 256 -5.32 -26.13 1.69
C ALA A 256 -4.59 -27.38 1.21
N SER A 257 -5.03 -27.93 0.07
CA SER A 257 -4.43 -29.09 -0.58
C SER A 257 -4.07 -28.72 -2.02
N LEU A 258 -2.86 -29.03 -2.43
CA LEU A 258 -2.38 -28.83 -3.80
C LEU A 258 -2.18 -30.18 -4.47
N SER A 259 -2.67 -30.30 -5.69
CA SER A 259 -2.41 -31.42 -6.58
C SER A 259 -1.74 -30.89 -7.84
N TYR A 260 -0.49 -31.29 -8.08
CA TYR A 260 0.31 -30.81 -9.20
C TYR A 260 0.03 -31.65 -10.45
N ASN A 261 -0.31 -30.99 -11.55
CA ASN A 261 -0.59 -31.63 -12.83
C ASN A 261 0.66 -31.65 -13.73
N SER A 262 1.46 -30.57 -13.70
CA SER A 262 2.73 -30.45 -14.43
C SER A 262 3.73 -29.64 -13.61
N ILE A 263 4.98 -30.06 -13.62
CA ILE A 263 6.10 -29.40 -12.95
C ILE A 263 7.28 -29.37 -13.93
N GLU A 264 7.79 -28.18 -14.20
CA GLU A 264 8.98 -27.95 -15.01
C GLU A 264 10.11 -27.47 -14.10
N LEU A 265 11.18 -28.25 -14.04
CA LEU A 265 12.38 -27.93 -13.26
C LEU A 265 13.43 -27.33 -14.18
N LYS A 266 14.21 -26.38 -13.68
CA LYS A 266 15.36 -25.83 -14.42
C LYS A 266 16.34 -26.93 -14.78
N GLU A 267 16.51 -27.16 -16.07
CA GLU A 267 17.64 -27.96 -16.55
C GLU A 267 18.94 -27.20 -16.25
N LYS A 268 19.89 -27.87 -15.57
CA LYS A 268 21.15 -27.27 -15.13
C LYS A 268 22.03 -26.69 -16.25
N ASN A 269 21.72 -26.94 -17.53
CA ASN A 269 22.69 -26.80 -18.63
C ASN A 269 22.36 -25.83 -19.76
N VAL A 270 21.27 -25.05 -19.74
CA VAL A 270 21.05 -24.04 -20.78
C VAL A 270 20.77 -22.68 -20.19
N ARG A 271 21.85 -21.93 -19.91
CA ARG A 271 21.77 -20.47 -19.81
C ARG A 271 21.46 -19.91 -21.21
N LYS A 272 20.22 -20.05 -21.70
CA LYS A 272 19.76 -19.18 -22.77
C LYS A 272 19.76 -17.78 -22.17
N LYS A 273 20.70 -16.93 -22.61
CA LYS A 273 20.60 -15.48 -22.44
C LYS A 273 19.45 -15.00 -23.32
N GLU A 274 18.22 -15.39 -23.00
CA GLU A 274 17.05 -14.79 -23.62
C GLU A 274 17.06 -13.31 -23.23
N LYS A 275 16.86 -12.44 -24.22
CA LYS A 275 16.67 -11.01 -23.96
C LYS A 275 15.54 -10.89 -22.94
N LYS A 276 15.74 -10.11 -21.86
CA LYS A 276 14.72 -9.90 -20.82
C LYS A 276 13.40 -9.50 -21.49
N LYS A 277 12.44 -10.43 -21.56
CA LYS A 277 11.09 -10.16 -22.02
C LYS A 277 10.40 -9.36 -20.92
N TYR A 278 10.20 -8.06 -21.14
CA TYR A 278 9.46 -7.21 -20.19
C TYR A 278 7.97 -7.58 -20.13
N ASN A 279 7.48 -8.23 -21.19
CA ASN A 279 6.12 -8.75 -21.28
C ASN A 279 6.04 -10.12 -20.59
N LEU A 280 5.40 -10.17 -19.43
CA LEU A 280 5.17 -11.36 -18.61
C LEU A 280 3.77 -11.98 -18.85
N SER A 281 3.07 -11.62 -19.93
CA SER A 281 1.70 -12.08 -20.17
C SER A 281 1.57 -13.60 -20.32
N GLU A 282 2.60 -14.28 -20.82
CA GLU A 282 2.62 -15.76 -20.94
C GLU A 282 2.51 -16.43 -19.56
N SER A 283 3.05 -15.78 -18.52
CA SER A 283 2.98 -16.23 -17.13
C SER A 283 1.63 -15.97 -16.45
N PHE A 284 0.76 -15.16 -17.05
CA PHE A 284 -0.59 -14.83 -16.55
C PHE A 284 -1.65 -15.30 -17.54
N SER A 285 -1.67 -16.61 -17.78
CA SER A 285 -2.48 -17.23 -18.84
C SER A 285 -3.93 -17.51 -18.43
N LEU A 286 -4.27 -17.50 -17.14
CA LEU A 286 -5.58 -17.87 -16.64
C LEU A 286 -6.58 -16.71 -16.79
N GLN A 287 -7.15 -16.57 -17.98
CA GLN A 287 -8.21 -15.59 -18.21
C GLN A 287 -9.47 -15.90 -17.38
N CYS A 288 -9.99 -14.89 -16.68
CA CYS A 288 -11.21 -14.98 -15.88
C CYS A 288 -12.47 -14.97 -16.75
N ASP A 289 -12.87 -16.12 -17.28
CA ASP A 289 -14.22 -16.28 -17.85
C ASP A 289 -15.27 -16.24 -16.74
N THR A 290 -16.10 -15.21 -16.76
CA THR A 290 -17.16 -15.01 -15.75
C THR A 290 -18.19 -16.15 -15.76
N ASN A 291 -18.35 -16.85 -16.90
CA ASN A 291 -19.30 -17.95 -17.08
C ASN A 291 -18.80 -19.31 -16.56
N ALA A 292 -17.53 -19.43 -16.15
CA ALA A 292 -16.96 -20.70 -15.67
C ALA A 292 -17.12 -20.92 -14.16
N TYR A 293 -17.60 -19.92 -13.41
CA TYR A 293 -17.74 -19.99 -11.95
C TYR A 293 -18.98 -20.80 -11.56
N LYS A 294 -18.78 -21.97 -10.95
CA LYS A 294 -19.86 -22.86 -10.51
C LYS A 294 -20.06 -22.79 -8.99
N THR A 295 -21.32 -22.75 -8.56
CA THR A 295 -21.72 -22.75 -7.14
C THR A 295 -22.52 -23.98 -6.73
N ASP A 296 -22.79 -24.89 -7.67
CA ASP A 296 -23.73 -25.99 -7.47
C ASP A 296 -23.15 -27.05 -6.50
N PRO A 297 -23.89 -27.45 -5.45
CA PRO A 297 -23.42 -28.42 -4.45
C PRO A 297 -23.01 -29.78 -5.04
N SER A 298 -23.74 -30.27 -6.05
CA SER A 298 -23.48 -31.56 -6.71
C SER A 298 -22.15 -31.56 -7.45
N THR A 299 -21.85 -30.47 -8.18
CA THR A 299 -20.58 -30.29 -8.87
C THR A 299 -19.42 -30.14 -7.87
N PHE A 300 -19.66 -29.48 -6.74
CA PHE A 300 -18.60 -29.30 -5.73
C PHE A 300 -18.29 -30.61 -4.97
N ALA A 301 -19.27 -31.50 -4.83
CA ALA A 301 -19.07 -32.80 -4.17
C ALA A 301 -18.07 -33.70 -4.92
N THR A 302 -18.02 -33.64 -6.25
CA THR A 302 -17.04 -34.41 -7.06
C THR A 302 -15.65 -33.80 -7.06
N LEU A 303 -15.53 -32.49 -6.90
CA LEU A 303 -14.24 -31.77 -6.88
C LEU A 303 -13.54 -31.81 -5.52
N ARG A 304 -14.25 -32.19 -4.44
CA ARG A 304 -13.76 -32.11 -3.06
C ARG A 304 -12.80 -33.28 -2.75
N PRO A 305 -11.51 -33.01 -2.41
CA PRO A 305 -10.57 -34.07 -2.04
C PRO A 305 -10.78 -34.59 -0.61
N ILE A 306 -11.31 -33.77 0.31
CA ILE A 306 -11.50 -34.12 1.72
C ILE A 306 -13.01 -34.12 2.02
N PRO A 307 -13.65 -35.26 2.34
CA PRO A 307 -15.10 -35.31 2.55
C PRO A 307 -15.56 -34.41 3.70
N LEU A 308 -16.85 -34.02 3.65
CA LEU A 308 -17.45 -33.21 4.71
C LEU A 308 -17.66 -34.03 5.98
N ASP A 309 -17.32 -33.41 7.10
CA ASP A 309 -17.63 -33.92 8.43
C ASP A 309 -19.13 -33.79 8.75
N THR A 310 -19.64 -34.56 9.72
CA THR A 310 -21.06 -34.56 10.12
C THR A 310 -21.52 -33.17 10.55
N ARG A 311 -20.71 -32.47 11.36
CA ARG A 311 -20.97 -31.09 11.81
C ARG A 311 -20.98 -30.08 10.67
N GLU A 312 -20.17 -30.29 9.64
CA GLU A 312 -20.12 -29.41 8.46
C GLU A 312 -21.38 -29.58 7.60
N LYS A 313 -21.83 -30.83 7.41
CA LYS A 313 -23.10 -31.12 6.72
C LYS A 313 -24.28 -30.45 7.42
N GLU A 314 -24.32 -30.48 8.76
CA GLU A 314 -25.33 -29.76 9.53
C GLU A 314 -25.30 -28.25 9.30
N LEU A 315 -24.10 -27.65 9.19
CA LEU A 315 -23.95 -26.22 8.97
C LEU A 315 -24.52 -25.80 7.60
N TYR A 316 -24.28 -26.61 6.57
CA TYR A 316 -24.88 -26.42 5.24
C TYR A 316 -26.41 -26.57 5.29
N ARG A 317 -26.93 -27.63 5.92
CA ARG A 317 -28.38 -27.82 6.08
C ARG A 317 -29.06 -26.66 6.81
N LYS A 318 -28.45 -26.16 7.89
CA LYS A 318 -28.92 -24.97 8.62
C LYS A 318 -28.87 -23.72 7.76
N TYR A 319 -27.93 -23.61 6.84
CA TYR A 319 -27.82 -22.48 5.91
C TYR A 319 -28.91 -22.51 4.85
N GLU A 320 -29.17 -23.66 4.23
CA GLU A 320 -30.24 -23.86 3.25
C GLU A 320 -31.61 -23.55 3.86
N SER A 321 -31.92 -24.10 5.06
CA SER A 321 -33.20 -23.83 5.73
C SER A 321 -33.42 -22.35 6.04
N ARG A 322 -32.36 -21.61 6.39
CA ARG A 322 -32.42 -20.15 6.55
C ARG A 322 -32.64 -19.43 5.23
N GLN A 323 -32.08 -19.90 4.13
CA GLN A 323 -32.34 -19.31 2.81
C GLN A 323 -33.80 -19.50 2.40
N ASP A 324 -34.34 -20.71 2.57
CA ASP A 324 -35.74 -21.02 2.27
C ASP A 324 -36.72 -20.21 3.13
N THR A 325 -36.40 -20.06 4.43
CA THR A 325 -37.19 -19.24 5.35
C THR A 325 -37.14 -17.76 4.96
N ALA A 326 -35.97 -17.24 4.56
CA ALA A 326 -35.81 -15.85 4.12
C ALA A 326 -36.53 -15.58 2.78
N LEU A 327 -36.61 -16.58 1.89
CA LEU A 327 -37.40 -16.52 0.66
C LEU A 327 -38.91 -16.53 0.98
N ARG A 328 -39.35 -17.36 1.94
CA ARG A 328 -40.75 -17.41 2.40
C ARG A 328 -41.22 -16.15 3.15
N MET A 329 -40.38 -15.52 3.97
CA MET A 329 -40.75 -14.32 4.74
C MET A 329 -40.86 -13.04 3.90
N LYS A 330 -40.52 -13.05 2.60
CA LYS A 330 -40.54 -11.84 1.78
C LYS A 330 -41.87 -11.62 1.06
N LYS A 331 -42.89 -11.18 1.80
CA LYS A 331 -44.09 -10.47 1.28
C LYS A 331 -44.86 -9.76 2.42
N MET A 332 -44.34 -8.64 2.91
CA MET A 332 -45.14 -7.68 3.68
C MET A 332 -44.82 -6.25 3.21
N LYS A 333 -45.77 -5.61 2.53
CA LYS A 333 -45.54 -4.39 1.73
C LYS A 333 -45.36 -3.09 2.54
N GLY A 334 -45.56 -3.09 3.86
CA GLY A 334 -45.54 -1.86 4.69
C GLY A 334 -44.25 -1.55 5.45
N GLN A 335 -43.47 -2.55 5.88
CA GLN A 335 -42.23 -2.34 6.66
C GLN A 335 -40.96 -2.19 5.79
N SER A 336 -41.11 -2.36 4.47
CA SER A 336 -39.96 -2.42 3.55
C SER A 336 -39.36 -1.05 3.22
N PHE A 337 -40.12 0.05 3.28
CA PHE A 337 -39.63 1.36 2.84
C PHE A 337 -38.59 1.94 3.82
N TRP A 338 -38.92 2.07 5.11
CA TRP A 338 -37.97 2.55 6.13
C TRP A 338 -36.81 1.59 6.39
N GLY A 339 -37.02 0.28 6.21
CA GLY A 339 -35.93 -0.71 6.24
C GLY A 339 -34.99 -0.58 5.02
N THR A 340 -35.53 -0.37 3.82
CA THR A 340 -34.74 -0.19 2.59
C THR A 340 -34.03 1.16 2.58
N VAL A 341 -34.68 2.22 3.08
CA VAL A 341 -34.08 3.56 3.24
C VAL A 341 -33.03 3.56 4.35
N GLY A 342 -33.26 2.87 5.47
CA GLY A 342 -32.26 2.65 6.52
C GLY A 342 -31.05 1.86 6.02
N ASP A 343 -31.28 0.82 5.23
CA ASP A 343 -30.21 0.07 4.55
C ASP A 343 -29.49 0.94 3.50
N LEU A 344 -30.19 1.86 2.80
CA LEU A 344 -29.61 2.83 1.86
C LEU A 344 -28.81 3.95 2.57
N MET A 345 -29.20 4.30 3.80
CA MET A 345 -28.55 5.33 4.61
C MET A 345 -27.31 4.82 5.35
N VAL A 346 -27.17 3.49 5.53
CA VAL A 346 -26.09 2.86 6.32
C VAL A 346 -25.20 1.91 5.49
N GLU A 347 -25.66 1.37 4.36
CA GLU A 347 -24.90 0.43 3.52
C GLU A 347 -24.43 1.04 2.19
N ASP A 348 -23.21 0.67 1.77
CA ASP A 348 -22.75 0.89 0.40
C ASP A 348 -23.59 0.06 -0.57
N TYR A 349 -24.47 0.71 -1.33
CA TYR A 349 -25.28 0.04 -2.33
C TYR A 349 -24.52 -0.03 -3.66
N LYS A 350 -24.33 -1.25 -4.21
CA LYS A 350 -23.72 -1.48 -5.52
C LYS A 350 -24.78 -2.05 -6.46
N ILE A 351 -25.33 -1.19 -7.32
CA ILE A 351 -26.25 -1.63 -8.36
C ILE A 351 -25.42 -2.06 -9.56
N ASN A 352 -25.36 -3.37 -9.81
CA ASN A 352 -24.78 -3.91 -11.04
C ASN A 352 -25.92 -4.11 -12.04
N LEU A 353 -26.08 -3.20 -13.00
CA LEU A 353 -26.94 -3.46 -14.16
C LEU A 353 -26.10 -4.14 -15.22
N ALA A 354 -26.51 -5.33 -15.65
CA ALA A 354 -25.77 -6.18 -16.58
C ALA A 354 -25.29 -5.45 -17.86
N ASN A 355 -26.03 -4.42 -18.32
CA ASN A 355 -25.72 -3.68 -19.55
C ASN A 355 -25.42 -2.17 -19.36
N ILE A 356 -25.67 -1.59 -18.18
CA ILE A 356 -25.60 -0.12 -17.95
C ILE A 356 -24.38 0.28 -17.10
N GLY A 357 -23.73 -0.68 -16.44
CA GLY A 357 -22.56 -0.47 -15.60
C GLY A 357 -22.87 -0.67 -14.11
N SER A 358 -21.86 -0.44 -13.27
CA SER A 358 -21.97 -0.50 -11.82
C SER A 358 -22.03 0.89 -11.22
N LEU A 359 -23.07 1.14 -10.45
CA LEU A 359 -23.25 2.39 -9.73
C LEU A 359 -23.14 2.11 -8.24
N ARG A 360 -22.21 2.80 -7.57
CA ARG A 360 -21.99 2.71 -6.13
C ARG A 360 -22.16 4.08 -5.51
N PHE A 361 -22.93 4.13 -4.44
CA PHE A 361 -23.15 5.35 -3.67
C PHE A 361 -22.69 5.12 -2.24
N SER A 362 -22.00 6.10 -1.65
CA SER A 362 -21.76 6.09 -0.22
C SER A 362 -23.08 6.24 0.55
N PRO A 363 -23.18 5.74 1.78
CA PRO A 363 -24.41 5.88 2.56
C PRO A 363 -24.76 7.36 2.76
N PHE A 364 -26.03 7.73 2.57
CA PHE A 364 -26.51 9.12 2.67
C PHE A 364 -26.42 9.74 4.07
N ILE A 365 -26.24 8.92 5.11
CA ILE A 365 -25.97 9.37 6.48
C ILE A 365 -24.75 8.60 6.97
N ASN A 366 -23.59 8.87 6.38
CA ASN A 366 -22.34 8.38 6.92
C ASN A 366 -21.78 9.43 7.90
N PRO A 367 -21.72 9.15 9.22
CA PRO A 367 -21.17 10.09 10.19
C PRO A 367 -19.69 10.44 9.91
N LEU A 368 -18.95 9.57 9.21
CA LEU A 368 -17.57 9.80 8.79
C LEU A 368 -17.44 10.79 7.62
N LEU A 369 -18.55 11.16 6.98
CA LEU A 369 -18.60 12.17 5.92
C LEU A 369 -18.97 13.56 6.43
N PHE A 370 -19.35 13.68 7.71
CA PHE A 370 -19.35 14.96 8.39
C PHE A 370 -17.92 15.32 8.77
N SER A 371 -17.54 16.57 8.52
CA SER A 371 -16.27 17.10 8.98
C SER A 371 -16.50 18.45 9.64
N TYR A 372 -15.85 18.63 10.79
CA TYR A 372 -15.82 19.87 11.53
C TYR A 372 -14.39 20.40 11.54
N SER A 373 -14.24 21.69 11.24
CA SER A 373 -12.97 22.41 11.37
C SER A 373 -13.23 23.70 12.12
N GLY A 374 -12.30 24.11 13.00
CA GLY A 374 -12.43 25.37 13.74
C GLY A 374 -12.58 26.60 12.84
N SER A 375 -11.96 26.59 11.64
CA SER A 375 -12.07 27.69 10.68
C SER A 375 -13.30 27.60 9.79
N ASN A 376 -13.66 26.39 9.33
CA ASN A 376 -14.69 26.18 8.32
C ASN A 376 -16.05 25.73 8.89
N GLY A 377 -16.14 25.35 10.15
CA GLY A 377 -17.36 24.85 10.79
C GLY A 377 -17.78 23.44 10.34
N LEU A 378 -19.07 23.14 10.44
CA LEU A 378 -19.64 21.82 10.11
C LEU A 378 -19.91 21.70 8.60
N SER A 379 -19.41 20.64 7.98
CA SER A 379 -19.62 20.33 6.57
C SER A 379 -19.96 18.86 6.35
N TYR A 380 -20.72 18.58 5.30
CA TYR A 380 -21.12 17.24 4.88
C TYR A 380 -20.71 17.00 3.44
N ARG A 381 -20.19 15.81 3.11
CA ARG A 381 -19.76 15.45 1.75
C ARG A 381 -20.38 14.13 1.31
N GLN A 382 -20.96 14.09 0.12
CA GLN A 382 -21.49 12.90 -0.53
C GLN A 382 -20.65 12.54 -1.75
N ASP A 383 -20.22 11.28 -1.85
CA ASP A 383 -19.44 10.76 -2.97
C ASP A 383 -20.28 9.77 -3.79
N PHE A 384 -20.42 10.04 -5.10
CA PHE A 384 -21.06 9.17 -6.06
C PHE A 384 -19.97 8.48 -6.89
N ARG A 385 -20.06 7.17 -7.15
CA ARG A 385 -19.08 6.44 -7.97
C ARG A 385 -19.78 5.64 -9.06
N TYR A 386 -19.62 6.08 -10.29
CA TYR A 386 -20.10 5.37 -11.47
C TYR A 386 -18.92 4.71 -12.18
N ASN A 387 -18.98 3.40 -12.39
CA ASN A 387 -17.98 2.64 -13.12
C ASN A 387 -18.66 1.80 -14.20
N ARG A 388 -18.25 1.97 -15.46
CA ARG A 388 -18.73 1.17 -16.59
C ARG A 388 -17.55 0.59 -17.36
N LEU A 389 -17.55 -0.74 -17.49
CA LEU A 389 -16.63 -1.47 -18.35
C LEU A 389 -17.33 -1.72 -19.70
N PHE A 390 -16.71 -1.28 -20.79
CA PHE A 390 -17.20 -1.53 -22.15
C PHE A 390 -16.46 -2.71 -22.78
N LYS A 391 -16.93 -3.16 -23.96
CA LYS A 391 -16.24 -4.16 -24.77
C LYS A 391 -14.79 -3.72 -25.07
N GLY A 392 -13.86 -4.66 -24.94
CA GLY A 392 -12.42 -4.40 -25.13
C GLY A 392 -11.72 -3.74 -23.93
N ASP A 393 -12.19 -4.02 -22.71
CA ASP A 393 -11.65 -3.58 -21.41
C ASP A 393 -11.59 -2.07 -21.18
N ARG A 394 -12.27 -1.28 -22.02
CA ARG A 394 -12.36 0.19 -21.84
C ARG A 394 -13.15 0.51 -20.59
N LEU A 395 -12.66 1.43 -19.77
CA LEU A 395 -13.27 1.74 -18.48
C LEU A 395 -13.60 3.23 -18.39
N LEU A 396 -14.87 3.53 -18.15
CA LEU A 396 -15.31 4.86 -17.74
C LEU A 396 -15.56 4.85 -16.24
N ARG A 397 -14.86 5.75 -15.54
CA ARG A 397 -15.08 6.03 -14.13
C ARG A 397 -15.44 7.49 -13.96
N VAL A 398 -16.57 7.76 -13.33
CA VAL A 398 -17.04 9.12 -13.03
C VAL A 398 -17.34 9.17 -11.53
N VAL A 399 -16.71 10.12 -10.85
CA VAL A 399 -16.82 10.31 -9.40
C VAL A 399 -17.25 11.75 -9.12
N PRO A 400 -18.56 12.05 -9.17
CA PRO A 400 -19.10 13.29 -8.66
C PRO A 400 -19.03 13.30 -7.13
N LYS A 401 -18.59 14.42 -6.56
CA LYS A 401 -18.61 14.70 -5.13
C LYS A 401 -19.37 15.98 -4.90
N LEU A 402 -20.32 15.95 -3.97
CA LEU A 402 -21.11 17.09 -3.56
C LEU A 402 -20.85 17.33 -2.08
N GLY A 403 -20.56 18.57 -1.68
CA GLY A 403 -20.35 18.92 -0.29
C GLY A 403 -21.14 20.16 0.09
N TYR A 404 -21.65 20.23 1.31
CA TYR A 404 -22.33 21.40 1.82
C TYR A 404 -21.74 21.80 3.17
N ASN A 405 -21.40 23.07 3.32
CA ASN A 405 -20.96 23.64 4.58
C ASN A 405 -22.12 24.35 5.25
N PHE A 406 -22.54 23.85 6.42
CA PHE A 406 -23.69 24.37 7.16
C PHE A 406 -23.39 25.70 7.84
N THR A 407 -22.17 25.88 8.35
CA THR A 407 -21.77 27.11 9.04
C THR A 407 -21.71 28.29 8.07
N ARG A 408 -21.22 28.05 6.85
CA ARG A 408 -21.02 29.10 5.83
C ARG A 408 -22.11 29.15 4.76
N LYS A 409 -23.02 28.18 4.74
CA LYS A 409 -24.07 28.02 3.72
C LYS A 409 -23.52 27.95 2.29
N GLU A 410 -22.41 27.24 2.10
CA GLU A 410 -21.73 27.11 0.80
C GLU A 410 -21.83 25.67 0.26
N LEU A 411 -22.19 25.54 -1.02
CA LEU A 411 -22.17 24.29 -1.76
C LEU A 411 -20.83 24.15 -2.51
N TYR A 412 -20.18 23.02 -2.31
CA TYR A 412 -18.96 22.60 -2.98
C TYR A 412 -19.27 21.42 -3.88
N TRP A 413 -18.63 21.37 -5.05
CA TRP A 413 -18.77 20.23 -5.93
C TRP A 413 -17.46 19.96 -6.67
N SER A 414 -17.21 18.69 -6.97
CA SER A 414 -16.12 18.29 -7.85
C SER A 414 -16.52 17.06 -8.64
N MET A 415 -16.03 16.94 -9.86
CA MET A 415 -16.28 15.84 -10.76
C MET A 415 -14.96 15.36 -11.32
N ASN A 416 -14.60 14.13 -10.95
CA ASN A 416 -13.47 13.43 -11.53
C ASN A 416 -13.98 12.39 -12.52
N ALA A 417 -13.78 12.63 -13.81
CA ALA A 417 -14.08 11.67 -14.87
C ALA A 417 -12.77 11.16 -15.48
N SER A 418 -12.65 9.85 -15.61
CA SER A 418 -11.52 9.20 -16.28
C SER A 418 -12.05 8.16 -17.25
N PHE A 419 -11.68 8.29 -18.51
CA PHE A 419 -12.03 7.35 -19.57
C PHE A 419 -10.77 6.71 -20.14
N GLU A 420 -10.58 5.44 -19.80
CA GLU A 420 -9.51 4.60 -20.34
C GLU A 420 -10.00 3.99 -21.66
N TYR A 421 -9.66 4.64 -22.77
CA TYR A 421 -10.13 4.27 -24.11
C TYR A 421 -9.20 3.27 -24.79
N TRP A 422 -7.89 3.27 -24.45
CA TRP A 422 -6.88 2.36 -25.00
C TRP A 422 -6.08 1.66 -23.88
N PRO A 423 -6.61 0.59 -23.29
CA PRO A 423 -6.00 -0.09 -22.15
C PRO A 423 -4.59 -0.70 -22.41
N GLN A 424 -4.28 -1.09 -23.65
CA GLN A 424 -2.97 -1.68 -24.01
C GLN A 424 -1.82 -0.65 -23.97
N LYS A 425 -2.12 0.60 -24.35
CA LYS A 425 -1.18 1.73 -24.35
C LYS A 425 -1.45 2.68 -23.18
N ARG A 426 -2.20 2.22 -22.16
CA ARG A 426 -2.64 3.03 -21.02
C ARG A 426 -3.19 4.41 -21.42
N GLY A 427 -3.88 4.47 -22.56
CA GLY A 427 -4.47 5.68 -23.10
C GLY A 427 -5.70 6.07 -22.30
N PHE A 428 -5.63 7.16 -21.54
CA PHE A 428 -6.77 7.67 -20.78
C PHE A 428 -6.93 9.18 -20.94
N LEU A 429 -8.20 9.61 -20.91
CA LEU A 429 -8.58 11.01 -20.79
C LEU A 429 -9.09 11.24 -19.37
N ARG A 430 -8.49 12.18 -18.66
CA ARG A 430 -8.88 12.60 -17.31
C ARG A 430 -9.41 14.02 -17.37
N LEU A 431 -10.62 14.21 -16.87
CA LEU A 431 -11.25 15.50 -16.66
C LEU A 431 -11.50 15.65 -15.16
N ASN A 432 -10.96 16.71 -14.59
CA ASN A 432 -11.22 17.10 -13.21
C ASN A 432 -11.75 18.53 -13.21
N ALA A 433 -13.01 18.69 -12.84
CA ALA A 433 -13.65 19.99 -12.72
C ALA A 433 -14.22 20.14 -11.32
N GLY A 434 -14.08 21.30 -10.72
CA GLY A 434 -14.64 21.52 -9.40
C GLY A 434 -14.63 22.97 -8.97
N SER A 435 -15.41 23.24 -7.94
CA SER A 435 -15.58 24.54 -7.33
C SER A 435 -15.70 24.37 -5.83
N GLY A 436 -14.99 25.19 -5.05
CA GLY A 436 -15.29 25.31 -3.62
C GLY A 436 -14.13 25.35 -2.65
N ASN A 437 -12.90 25.06 -3.07
CA ASN A 437 -11.78 25.22 -2.16
C ASN A 437 -11.49 26.70 -2.00
N ARG A 438 -11.58 27.21 -0.76
CA ARG A 438 -11.08 28.55 -0.45
C ARG A 438 -9.56 28.47 -0.46
N ILE A 439 -8.94 29.19 -1.39
CA ILE A 439 -7.48 29.27 -1.50
C ILE A 439 -7.06 30.64 -0.97
N TYR A 440 -5.98 30.65 -0.18
CA TYR A 440 -5.31 31.87 0.27
C TYR A 440 -3.98 31.99 -0.48
N SER A 441 -3.55 33.21 -0.80
CA SER A 441 -2.21 33.47 -1.33
C SER A 441 -1.38 34.15 -0.25
N SER A 442 -0.32 33.48 0.23
CA SER A 442 0.61 34.07 1.19
C SER A 442 1.28 35.33 0.63
N LYS A 443 1.51 35.37 -0.69
CA LYS A 443 2.20 36.46 -1.37
C LYS A 443 1.34 37.72 -1.51
N VAL A 444 0.03 37.57 -1.77
CA VAL A 444 -0.92 38.70 -1.72
C VAL A 444 -0.94 39.28 -0.30
N LEU A 445 -0.95 38.43 0.73
CA LEU A 445 -0.99 38.87 2.13
C LEU A 445 0.29 39.60 2.56
N GLU A 446 1.47 39.11 2.15
CA GLU A 446 2.76 39.76 2.44
C GLU A 446 2.89 41.10 1.71
N GLU A 447 2.56 41.17 0.42
CA GLU A 447 2.57 42.43 -0.34
C GLU A 447 1.56 43.46 0.23
N LEU A 448 0.45 43.01 0.82
CA LEU A 448 -0.49 43.89 1.53
C LEU A 448 0.07 44.40 2.87
N LYS A 449 0.86 43.59 3.59
CA LYS A 449 1.47 43.97 4.89
C LYS A 449 2.67 44.90 4.77
N GLU A 450 3.27 44.99 3.58
CA GLU A 450 4.34 45.96 3.28
C GLU A 450 3.81 47.38 3.05
N ILE A 451 2.49 47.55 2.95
CA ILE A 451 1.84 48.86 2.85
C ILE A 451 1.71 49.46 4.27
N PRO A 452 2.13 50.72 4.51
CA PRO A 452 1.93 51.36 5.81
C PRO A 452 0.44 51.49 6.17
N ASP A 453 0.07 51.15 7.41
CA ASP A 453 -1.28 51.31 8.01
C ASP A 453 -1.88 52.72 7.88
N SER A 454 -1.05 53.71 7.57
CA SER A 454 -1.45 55.12 7.42
C SER A 454 -2.15 55.44 6.09
N ILE A 455 -2.15 54.51 5.11
CA ILE A 455 -2.65 54.77 3.74
C ILE A 455 -4.04 54.15 3.50
N PHE A 456 -4.42 53.10 4.24
CA PHE A 456 -5.68 52.37 4.04
C PHE A 456 -6.22 51.72 5.32
N ASP A 457 -7.56 51.61 5.43
CA ASP A 457 -8.22 50.80 6.46
C ASP A 457 -8.20 49.31 6.08
N PHE A 458 -7.30 48.55 6.70
CA PHE A 458 -7.11 47.12 6.50
C PHE A 458 -8.37 46.28 6.79
N ASN A 459 -9.33 46.80 7.56
CA ASN A 459 -10.56 46.07 7.88
C ASN A 459 -11.51 45.92 6.69
N GLN A 460 -11.32 46.69 5.61
CA GLN A 460 -12.17 46.69 4.41
C GLN A 460 -11.55 45.93 3.22
N ILE A 461 -10.34 45.38 3.40
CA ILE A 461 -9.59 44.63 2.39
C ILE A 461 -9.69 43.14 2.69
N HIS A 462 -10.70 42.49 2.11
CA HIS A 462 -10.95 41.06 2.28
C HIS A 462 -10.32 40.20 1.17
N LEU A 463 -8.98 40.18 1.08
CA LEU A 463 -8.23 39.39 0.09
C LEU A 463 -7.77 38.01 0.59
N ASP A 464 -8.29 37.57 1.74
CA ASP A 464 -7.85 36.33 2.40
C ASP A 464 -8.30 35.06 1.69
N TYR A 465 -9.44 35.10 0.99
CA TYR A 465 -10.08 33.90 0.44
C TYR A 465 -10.60 34.10 -0.99
N PHE A 466 -10.17 33.21 -1.88
CA PHE A 466 -10.68 33.11 -3.25
C PHE A 466 -11.46 31.80 -3.44
N LYS A 467 -12.60 31.88 -4.13
CA LYS A 467 -13.30 30.71 -4.68
C LYS A 467 -12.62 30.32 -5.98
N ASP A 468 -12.01 29.14 -5.99
CA ASP A 468 -11.40 28.57 -7.19
C ASP A 468 -12.40 27.66 -7.92
N LEU A 469 -12.72 28.03 -9.16
CA LEU A 469 -13.39 27.18 -10.15
C LEU A 469 -12.30 26.69 -11.11
N TYR A 470 -12.02 25.40 -11.10
CA TYR A 470 -10.96 24.82 -11.91
C TYR A 470 -11.50 23.79 -12.90
N LEU A 471 -10.85 23.71 -14.05
CA LEU A 471 -11.02 22.71 -15.08
C LEU A 471 -9.65 22.22 -15.53
N ASN A 472 -9.38 20.95 -15.27
CA ASN A 472 -8.16 20.28 -15.62
C ASN A 472 -8.48 19.16 -16.59
N VAL A 473 -7.93 19.23 -17.81
CA VAL A 473 -8.09 18.20 -18.83
C VAL A 473 -6.72 17.65 -19.17
N PHE A 474 -6.55 16.34 -19.00
CA PHE A 474 -5.31 15.64 -19.30
C PHE A 474 -5.59 14.42 -20.15
N HIS A 475 -4.91 14.33 -21.28
CA HIS A 475 -4.77 13.13 -22.07
C HIS A 475 -3.43 12.49 -21.72
N SER A 476 -3.38 11.18 -21.52
CA SER A 476 -2.14 10.46 -21.24
C SER A 476 -2.09 9.18 -22.04
N CYS A 477 -0.93 8.87 -22.61
CA CYS A 477 -0.72 7.68 -23.43
C CYS A 477 0.72 7.19 -23.28
N GLU A 478 0.88 5.88 -23.20
CA GLU A 478 2.17 5.22 -23.18
C GLU A 478 2.67 5.00 -24.62
N ILE A 479 3.70 5.73 -25.04
CA ILE A 479 4.23 5.66 -26.41
C ILE A 479 4.99 4.33 -26.57
N THR A 480 5.98 4.13 -25.70
CA THR A 480 6.80 2.92 -25.59
C THR A 480 6.75 2.39 -24.16
N ASN A 481 7.15 1.14 -23.94
CA ASN A 481 7.09 0.54 -22.60
C ASN A 481 7.79 1.41 -21.54
N GLY A 482 7.03 1.88 -20.56
CA GLY A 482 7.49 2.75 -19.48
C GLY A 482 7.56 4.24 -19.82
N LEU A 483 7.34 4.66 -21.07
CA LEU A 483 7.34 6.08 -21.48
C LEU A 483 5.90 6.59 -21.64
N GLU A 484 5.42 7.34 -20.68
CA GLU A 484 4.10 7.96 -20.64
C GLU A 484 4.22 9.45 -20.99
N LEU A 485 3.44 9.88 -21.98
CA LEU A 485 3.29 11.29 -22.35
C LEU A 485 1.90 11.75 -21.92
N SER A 486 1.85 12.80 -21.11
CA SER A 486 0.62 13.48 -20.72
C SER A 486 0.58 14.88 -21.31
N LEU A 487 -0.49 15.18 -22.03
CA LEU A 487 -0.76 16.49 -22.62
C LEU A 487 -2.08 17.01 -22.06
N GLY A 488 -2.12 18.28 -21.68
CA GLY A 488 -3.33 18.83 -21.10
C GLY A 488 -3.27 20.32 -20.89
N PHE A 489 -4.28 20.83 -20.20
CA PHE A 489 -4.30 22.20 -19.73
C PHE A 489 -5.04 22.28 -18.40
N SER A 490 -4.63 23.24 -17.59
CA SER A 490 -5.30 23.67 -16.37
C SER A 490 -5.90 25.05 -16.62
N SER A 491 -7.18 25.21 -16.30
CA SER A 491 -7.87 26.50 -16.34
C SER A 491 -8.46 26.76 -14.97
N HIS A 492 -8.13 27.89 -14.38
CA HIS A 492 -8.62 28.29 -13.08
C HIS A 492 -9.24 29.68 -13.16
N GLN A 493 -10.41 29.83 -12.57
CA GLN A 493 -11.07 31.09 -12.35
C GLN A 493 -11.22 31.30 -10.84
N ARG A 494 -10.42 32.22 -10.30
CA ARG A 494 -10.37 32.53 -8.88
C ARG A 494 -11.07 33.86 -8.65
N LYS A 495 -12.16 33.85 -7.89
CA LYS A 495 -12.93 35.05 -7.52
C LYS A 495 -12.82 35.31 -6.02
N ALA A 496 -12.55 36.54 -5.61
CA ALA A 496 -12.54 36.90 -4.20
C ALA A 496 -13.93 36.62 -3.58
N VAL A 497 -13.96 36.07 -2.36
CA VAL A 497 -15.21 35.77 -1.63
C VAL A 497 -15.94 37.06 -1.27
N GLU A 498 -15.19 38.06 -0.84
CA GLU A 498 -15.65 39.41 -0.52
C GLU A 498 -14.88 40.38 -1.43
N ARG A 499 -15.57 41.42 -1.92
CA ARG A 499 -14.92 42.43 -2.78
C ARG A 499 -14.16 43.39 -1.88
N SER A 500 -12.86 43.56 -2.12
CA SER A 500 -12.09 44.61 -1.45
C SER A 500 -12.60 45.98 -1.90
N LYS A 501 -12.76 46.89 -0.95
CA LYS A 501 -12.99 48.31 -1.22
C LYS A 501 -11.74 49.07 -0.76
N PHE A 502 -11.04 49.66 -1.71
CA PHE A 502 -9.91 50.54 -1.42
C PHE A 502 -10.47 51.94 -1.14
N VAL A 503 -10.64 52.27 0.14
CA VAL A 503 -11.03 53.61 0.59
C VAL A 503 -9.76 54.34 1.05
N PHE A 504 -9.47 55.47 0.40
CA PHE A 504 -8.31 56.29 0.71
C PHE A 504 -8.73 57.41 1.66
N ASP A 505 -8.12 57.47 2.84
CA ASP A 505 -8.14 58.70 3.63
C ASP A 505 -7.11 59.65 3.02
N GLY A 506 -7.54 60.86 2.66
CA GLY A 506 -6.79 61.82 1.83
C GLY A 506 -5.50 62.40 2.43
N SER A 507 -4.84 61.71 3.35
CA SER A 507 -3.61 62.13 4.04
C SER A 507 -2.33 61.49 3.49
N ALA A 508 -2.43 60.53 2.57
CA ALA A 508 -1.29 59.86 1.93
C ALA A 508 -1.34 59.96 0.39
N PRO A 509 -0.19 59.96 -0.31
CA PRO A 509 -0.19 59.93 -1.77
C PRO A 509 -0.89 58.66 -2.26
N VAL A 510 -1.87 58.84 -3.15
CA VAL A 510 -2.61 57.75 -3.77
C VAL A 510 -1.59 56.83 -4.47
N PRO A 511 -1.53 55.52 -4.14
CA PRO A 511 -0.68 54.57 -4.86
C PRO A 511 -1.04 54.60 -6.34
N SER A 512 0.00 54.59 -7.19
CA SER A 512 -0.13 54.62 -8.65
C SER A 512 -1.19 53.65 -9.17
N ASP A 513 -1.97 54.01 -10.20
CA ASP A 513 -2.97 53.16 -10.85
C ASP A 513 -2.42 51.77 -11.24
N GLU A 514 -1.13 51.70 -11.57
CA GLU A 514 -0.41 50.45 -11.87
C GLU A 514 -0.39 49.48 -10.67
N PHE A 515 -0.29 49.99 -9.44
CA PHE A 515 -0.32 49.21 -8.20
C PHE A 515 -1.73 48.70 -7.87
N LEU A 516 -2.76 49.54 -8.01
CA LEU A 516 -4.16 49.14 -7.82
C LEU A 516 -4.60 48.10 -8.85
N SER A 517 -4.08 48.19 -10.08
CA SER A 517 -4.36 47.22 -11.14
C SER A 517 -3.82 45.80 -10.85
N LYS A 518 -2.86 45.66 -9.92
CA LYS A 518 -2.35 44.34 -9.49
C LYS A 518 -3.36 43.55 -8.66
N PHE A 519 -4.17 44.24 -7.86
CA PHE A 519 -5.15 43.62 -6.97
C PHE A 519 -6.52 43.51 -7.65
N LYS A 520 -6.69 42.43 -8.42
CA LYS A 520 -7.96 42.14 -9.10
C LYS A 520 -8.87 41.29 -8.22
N ASN A 521 -10.17 41.56 -8.29
CA ASN A 521 -11.20 40.72 -7.66
C ASN A 521 -11.38 39.36 -8.36
N THR A 522 -10.83 39.21 -9.57
CA THR A 522 -10.92 37.97 -10.35
C THR A 522 -9.61 37.72 -11.08
N TYR A 523 -9.03 36.54 -10.85
CA TYR A 523 -7.84 36.05 -11.55
C TYR A 523 -8.24 34.86 -12.41
N ILE A 524 -7.91 34.91 -13.69
CA ILE A 524 -8.12 33.81 -14.62
C ILE A 524 -6.75 33.35 -15.07
N SER A 525 -6.48 32.05 -14.98
CA SER A 525 -5.23 31.46 -15.47
C SER A 525 -5.54 30.29 -16.37
N PHE A 526 -4.99 30.32 -17.59
CA PHE A 526 -5.00 29.20 -18.52
C PHE A 526 -3.55 28.73 -18.75
N ALA A 527 -3.26 27.49 -18.41
CA ALA A 527 -1.92 26.94 -18.51
C ALA A 527 -1.92 25.56 -19.20
N PRO A 528 -1.53 25.48 -20.49
CA PRO A 528 -1.12 24.22 -21.09
C PRO A 528 0.02 23.57 -20.29
N ARG A 529 -0.03 22.24 -20.20
CA ARG A 529 0.92 21.42 -19.47
C ARG A 529 1.30 20.18 -20.27
N VAL A 530 2.59 19.90 -20.32
CA VAL A 530 3.20 18.73 -20.93
C VAL A 530 4.01 18.02 -19.88
N ARG A 531 3.70 16.74 -19.65
CA ARG A 531 4.43 15.89 -18.72
C ARG A 531 4.95 14.66 -19.44
N VAL A 532 6.22 14.37 -19.27
CA VAL A 532 6.86 13.15 -19.77
C VAL A 532 7.35 12.36 -18.58
N GLU A 533 6.87 11.14 -18.43
CA GLU A 533 7.28 10.21 -17.37
C GLU A 533 7.90 8.97 -18.03
N TRP A 534 9.13 8.62 -17.64
CA TRP A 534 9.87 7.51 -18.20
C TRP A 534 10.42 6.59 -17.11
N THR A 535 9.96 5.35 -17.10
CA THR A 535 10.49 4.26 -16.27
C THR A 535 11.09 3.19 -17.19
N PRO A 536 12.41 3.20 -17.42
CA PRO A 536 13.06 2.21 -18.26
C PRO A 536 12.82 0.79 -17.74
N GLY A 537 12.71 -0.19 -18.65
CA GLY A 537 12.67 -1.61 -18.27
C GLY A 537 11.50 -2.04 -17.37
N MET A 538 10.36 -1.37 -17.50
CA MET A 538 9.15 -1.69 -16.73
C MET A 538 8.62 -3.08 -17.10
N TYR A 539 8.53 -3.98 -16.12
CA TYR A 539 7.85 -5.27 -16.31
C TYR A 539 6.35 -5.06 -16.32
N TYR A 540 5.64 -5.80 -17.18
CA TYR A 540 4.18 -5.72 -17.28
C TYR A 540 3.57 -7.04 -17.70
N TYR A 541 2.28 -7.22 -17.43
CA TYR A 541 1.48 -8.30 -18.00
C TYR A 541 0.16 -7.76 -18.56
N MET A 542 -0.44 -8.48 -19.49
CA MET A 542 -1.72 -8.16 -20.09
C MET A 542 -2.83 -8.95 -19.40
N ASN A 543 -3.75 -8.27 -18.72
CA ASN A 543 -4.99 -8.85 -18.26
C ASN A 543 -6.08 -8.53 -19.29
N GLY A 544 -6.40 -9.50 -20.15
CA GLY A 544 -7.21 -9.26 -21.35
C GLY A 544 -6.51 -8.28 -22.29
N LYS A 545 -7.14 -7.13 -22.56
CA LYS A 545 -6.54 -6.02 -23.33
C LYS A 545 -5.90 -4.95 -22.45
N ARG A 546 -5.96 -5.06 -21.12
CA ARG A 546 -5.39 -4.04 -20.22
C ARG A 546 -3.98 -4.39 -19.81
N LYS A 547 -3.07 -3.42 -19.94
CA LYS A 547 -1.69 -3.54 -19.48
C LYS A 547 -1.57 -3.22 -17.99
N MET A 548 -1.03 -4.16 -17.21
CA MET A 548 -0.73 -4.03 -15.78
C MET A 548 0.78 -3.90 -15.60
N ASN A 549 1.24 -2.72 -15.15
CA ASN A 549 2.65 -2.49 -14.83
C ASN A 549 2.99 -3.10 -13.46
N LEU A 550 4.17 -3.71 -13.34
CA LEU A 550 4.65 -4.39 -12.14
C LEU A 550 5.76 -3.58 -11.46
N HIS A 551 7.01 -4.00 -11.61
CA HIS A 551 8.18 -3.31 -11.05
C HIS A 551 9.18 -2.94 -12.16
N SER A 552 10.10 -2.03 -11.83
CA SER A 552 11.30 -1.76 -12.61
C SER A 552 12.52 -1.80 -11.69
N TYR A 553 13.69 -2.12 -12.26
CA TYR A 553 14.99 -1.99 -11.59
C TYR A 553 15.62 -0.62 -11.79
N TYR A 554 15.01 0.22 -12.62
CA TYR A 554 15.49 1.56 -12.95
C TYR A 554 14.59 2.63 -12.31
N PRO A 555 15.15 3.82 -12.01
CA PRO A 555 14.36 4.94 -11.51
C PRO A 555 13.32 5.42 -12.54
N THR A 556 12.27 6.05 -12.03
CA THR A 556 11.31 6.82 -12.83
C THR A 556 11.81 8.26 -12.94
N PHE A 557 11.96 8.73 -14.17
CA PHE A 557 12.26 10.12 -14.50
C PHE A 557 10.97 10.83 -14.89
N SER A 558 10.77 12.05 -14.42
CA SER A 558 9.63 12.86 -14.84
C SER A 558 10.06 14.30 -15.13
N ILE A 559 9.60 14.82 -16.26
CA ILE A 559 9.73 16.22 -16.66
C ILE A 559 8.33 16.77 -16.79
N ASP A 560 8.08 17.92 -16.19
CA ASP A 560 6.81 18.60 -16.20
C ASP A 560 7.03 20.05 -16.61
N TYR A 561 6.33 20.45 -17.67
CA TYR A 561 6.42 21.77 -18.25
C TYR A 561 5.02 22.38 -18.29
N GLU A 562 4.82 23.50 -17.63
CA GLU A 562 3.54 24.21 -17.56
C GLU A 562 3.78 25.69 -17.91
N ARG A 563 2.98 26.23 -18.82
CA ARG A 563 3.09 27.62 -19.26
C ARG A 563 1.74 28.32 -19.15
N GLY A 564 1.61 29.30 -18.27
CA GLY A 564 0.47 30.21 -18.23
C GLY A 564 0.55 31.22 -19.35
N ILE A 565 -0.49 31.28 -20.19
CA ILE A 565 -0.54 32.20 -21.34
C ILE A 565 -1.54 33.32 -21.05
N LYS A 566 -1.11 34.58 -21.23
CA LYS A 566 -1.97 35.77 -21.09
C LYS A 566 -2.88 35.95 -22.32
N GLY A 567 -4.10 36.43 -22.11
CA GLY A 567 -5.03 36.80 -23.19
C GLY A 567 -5.93 35.67 -23.73
N ILE A 568 -5.49 34.41 -23.65
CA ILE A 568 -6.34 33.25 -24.00
C ILE A 568 -7.41 33.06 -22.91
N PHE A 569 -8.69 32.98 -23.28
CA PHE A 569 -9.82 32.91 -22.33
C PHE A 569 -9.85 34.03 -21.27
N HIS A 570 -9.37 35.24 -21.61
CA HIS A 570 -9.21 36.35 -20.65
C HIS A 570 -8.24 36.04 -19.48
N SER A 571 -7.29 35.13 -19.69
CA SER A 571 -6.22 34.83 -18.75
C SER A 571 -5.40 36.08 -18.43
N THR A 572 -5.25 36.40 -17.15
CA THR A 572 -4.59 37.62 -16.67
C THR A 572 -3.09 37.44 -16.46
N GLY A 573 -2.68 36.24 -16.04
CA GLY A 573 -1.30 35.96 -15.64
C GLY A 573 -0.48 35.23 -16.71
N GLU A 574 0.81 35.52 -16.74
CA GLU A 574 1.83 34.83 -17.55
C GLU A 574 2.91 34.25 -16.63
N TYR A 575 3.20 32.96 -16.82
CA TYR A 575 4.29 32.28 -16.14
C TYR A 575 4.76 31.06 -16.92
N GLU A 576 5.96 30.60 -16.62
CA GLU A 576 6.51 29.38 -17.19
C GLU A 576 7.24 28.61 -16.10
N LYS A 577 6.89 27.32 -15.96
CA LYS A 577 7.36 26.42 -14.90
C LYS A 577 7.91 25.15 -15.53
N VAL A 578 9.13 24.79 -15.13
CA VAL A 578 9.77 23.52 -15.46
C VAL A 578 10.09 22.80 -14.16
N GLU A 579 9.69 21.54 -14.04
CA GLU A 579 10.03 20.65 -12.93
C GLU A 579 10.59 19.33 -13.44
N PHE A 580 11.67 18.89 -12.82
CA PHE A 580 12.28 17.58 -13.04
C PHE A 580 12.29 16.81 -11.72
N ASP A 581 11.93 15.53 -11.76
CA ASP A 581 11.87 14.68 -10.57
C ASP A 581 12.28 13.25 -10.92
N ILE A 582 13.20 12.69 -10.12
CA ILE A 582 13.70 11.32 -10.17
C ILE A 582 13.20 10.61 -8.92
N GLN A 583 12.58 9.43 -9.10
CA GLN A 583 12.11 8.58 -8.02
C GLN A 583 12.61 7.16 -8.19
N HIS A 584 13.08 6.54 -7.11
CA HIS A 584 13.44 5.12 -7.14
C HIS A 584 13.21 4.43 -5.81
N LYS A 585 12.67 3.22 -5.89
CA LYS A 585 12.54 2.28 -4.78
C LYS A 585 13.38 1.05 -5.09
N VAL A 586 14.44 0.84 -4.32
CA VAL A 586 15.30 -0.34 -4.42
C VAL A 586 14.95 -1.30 -3.29
N LYS A 587 14.47 -2.48 -3.66
CA LYS A 587 14.25 -3.58 -2.72
C LYS A 587 15.55 -4.35 -2.51
N MET A 588 15.91 -4.61 -1.26
CA MET A 588 17.06 -5.39 -0.86
C MET A 588 16.61 -6.65 -0.11
N ASP A 589 17.52 -7.63 0.01
CA ASP A 589 17.24 -8.85 0.76
C ASP A 589 17.00 -8.58 2.27
N LEU A 590 16.30 -9.49 2.95
CA LEU A 590 15.91 -9.40 4.36
C LEU A 590 14.93 -8.24 4.69
N MET A 591 13.96 -7.99 3.80
CA MET A 591 12.87 -7.01 4.00
C MET A 591 13.36 -5.56 4.13
N ARG A 592 14.45 -5.20 3.45
CA ARG A 592 15.08 -3.87 3.50
C ARG A 592 14.75 -3.08 2.24
N ASN A 593 14.42 -1.81 2.37
CA ASN A 593 14.11 -0.95 1.24
C ASN A 593 14.89 0.36 1.32
N ILE A 594 15.47 0.76 0.19
CA ILE A 594 16.01 2.10 0.00
C ILE A 594 15.06 2.87 -0.91
N TYR A 595 14.71 4.08 -0.49
CA TYR A 595 13.94 5.02 -1.28
C TYR A 595 14.76 6.29 -1.44
N TYR A 596 14.84 6.79 -2.66
CA TYR A 596 15.38 8.12 -2.89
C TYR A 596 14.55 8.88 -3.90
N ARG A 597 14.45 10.18 -3.68
CA ARG A 597 13.75 11.11 -4.56
C ARG A 597 14.56 12.38 -4.69
N MET A 598 14.84 12.80 -5.90
CA MET A 598 15.53 14.04 -6.18
C MET A 598 14.67 14.86 -7.11
N GLY A 599 14.52 16.15 -6.84
CA GLY A 599 13.71 17.02 -7.68
C GLY A 599 14.30 18.41 -7.77
N MET A 600 14.13 19.05 -8.91
CA MET A 600 14.45 20.45 -9.12
C MET A 600 13.32 21.12 -9.89
N GLY A 601 13.05 22.37 -9.57
CA GLY A 601 12.04 23.16 -10.26
C GLY A 601 12.47 24.61 -10.36
N MET A 602 12.06 25.28 -11.43
CA MET A 602 12.33 26.69 -11.66
C MET A 602 11.19 27.35 -12.42
N PHE A 603 10.88 28.59 -12.06
CA PHE A 603 10.08 29.50 -12.86
C PHE A 603 11.01 30.33 -13.76
N THR A 604 10.92 30.17 -15.08
CA THR A 604 11.74 30.91 -16.06
C THR A 604 11.17 32.31 -16.31
N ASN A 605 9.85 32.43 -16.39
CA ASN A 605 9.14 33.69 -16.57
C ASN A 605 8.14 33.91 -15.41
N GLN A 606 8.13 35.12 -14.83
CA GLN A 606 7.37 35.46 -13.63
C GLN A 606 6.81 36.89 -13.72
N HIS A 607 5.61 37.05 -14.28
CA HIS A 607 4.95 38.36 -14.33
C HIS A 607 3.77 38.49 -13.35
N GLU A 608 3.04 37.43 -12.96
CA GLU A 608 1.99 37.47 -11.91
C GLU A 608 1.77 36.06 -11.30
N LEU A 609 2.33 35.74 -10.11
CA LEU A 609 2.27 34.40 -9.48
C LEU A 609 1.37 34.31 -8.23
N TYR A 610 0.24 35.02 -8.19
CA TYR A 610 -0.56 35.05 -6.96
C TYR A 610 -1.16 33.69 -6.55
N PHE A 611 -1.17 32.66 -7.42
CA PHE A 611 -1.78 31.36 -7.12
C PHE A 611 -1.12 30.14 -7.79
N VAL A 612 0.17 30.24 -8.15
CA VAL A 612 0.87 29.19 -8.89
C VAL A 612 1.97 28.61 -8.02
N ASP A 613 1.80 27.34 -7.63
CA ASP A 613 2.76 26.60 -6.83
C ASP A 613 3.48 25.54 -7.68
N PHE A 614 4.63 25.08 -7.18
CA PHE A 614 5.31 23.90 -7.70
C PHE A 614 4.46 22.64 -7.49
N ALA A 615 4.32 21.81 -8.53
CA ALA A 615 3.53 20.59 -8.44
C ALA A 615 4.27 19.53 -7.61
N ASN A 616 5.60 19.48 -7.72
CA ASN A 616 6.42 18.49 -7.02
C ASN A 616 6.88 18.98 -5.63
N PHE A 617 7.03 20.30 -5.42
CA PHE A 617 7.42 20.93 -4.16
C PHE A 617 6.27 21.73 -3.55
N SER A 618 5.32 21.01 -2.95
CA SER A 618 4.18 21.59 -2.26
C SER A 618 3.83 20.77 -1.01
N ARG A 619 3.35 21.46 0.03
CA ARG A 619 2.89 20.83 1.27
C ARG A 619 1.47 20.31 1.09
N HIS A 620 1.32 19.01 1.08
CA HIS A 620 0.01 18.37 1.12
C HIS A 620 -0.32 18.02 2.57
N ASN A 621 -1.43 18.55 3.10
CA ASN A 621 -1.88 18.28 4.48
C ASN A 621 -2.57 16.91 4.63
N LEU A 622 -2.86 16.23 3.51
CA LEU A 622 -3.40 14.88 3.47
C LEU A 622 -2.41 13.96 2.74
N PRO A 623 -2.27 12.69 3.16
CA PRO A 623 -1.38 11.74 2.50
C PRO A 623 -1.85 11.49 1.06
N VAL A 624 -1.08 11.98 0.10
CA VAL A 624 -1.22 11.64 -1.32
C VAL A 624 -0.23 10.49 -1.56
N GLY A 625 -0.66 9.28 -1.22
CA GLY A 625 0.25 8.18 -0.87
C GLY A 625 1.22 7.70 -1.95
N TRP A 626 2.24 6.94 -1.53
CA TRP A 626 2.77 5.66 -2.06
C TRP A 626 3.51 4.98 -0.88
N ASN A 627 2.75 4.35 0.04
CA ASN A 627 3.18 3.57 1.23
C ASN A 627 4.45 4.00 1.99
N ASP A 628 4.54 5.29 2.31
CA ASP A 628 5.11 5.83 3.55
C ASP A 628 4.55 7.27 3.69
N GLU A 629 3.79 7.56 4.73
CA GLU A 629 3.21 8.91 4.97
C GLU A 629 4.28 9.95 5.40
N ILE A 630 5.52 9.47 5.60
CA ILE A 630 6.61 10.22 6.22
C ILE A 630 7.81 10.38 5.28
N GLY A 631 8.09 9.39 4.42
CA GLY A 631 9.20 9.44 3.47
C GLY A 631 8.94 10.31 2.23
N GLY A 632 9.94 11.08 1.79
CA GLY A 632 9.89 11.80 0.50
C GLY A 632 9.25 13.20 0.53
N VAL A 633 8.97 13.74 1.72
CA VAL A 633 8.54 15.13 1.95
C VAL A 633 9.27 15.68 3.19
N PHE A 634 9.40 17.01 3.28
CA PHE A 634 9.91 17.65 4.51
C PHE A 634 8.81 17.70 5.56
N GLN A 635 9.10 17.28 6.79
CA GLN A 635 8.12 17.28 7.88
C GLN A 635 8.17 18.58 8.69
N LEU A 636 9.36 19.17 8.84
CA LEU A 636 9.56 20.37 9.66
C LEU A 636 9.57 21.67 8.85
N LEU A 637 9.73 21.59 7.52
CA LEU A 637 9.80 22.80 6.70
C LEU A 637 8.49 23.59 6.75
N ASP A 638 8.61 24.87 7.11
CA ASP A 638 7.49 25.80 7.15
C ASP A 638 6.81 25.91 5.76
N ALA A 639 5.48 25.94 5.76
CA ALA A 639 4.67 26.07 4.55
C ALA A 639 5.03 27.32 3.73
N ARG A 640 5.46 28.41 4.40
CA ARG A 640 5.88 29.66 3.74
C ARG A 640 7.00 29.47 2.73
N TRP A 641 7.95 28.59 3.04
CA TRP A 641 9.11 28.35 2.18
C TRP A 641 8.74 27.71 0.84
N TYR A 642 7.70 26.88 0.80
CA TYR A 642 7.23 26.23 -0.43
C TYR A 642 6.76 27.23 -1.49
N ASN A 643 6.14 28.33 -1.06
CA ASN A 643 5.57 29.34 -1.95
C ASN A 643 6.51 30.52 -2.22
N SER A 644 7.61 30.64 -1.45
CA SER A 644 8.52 31.79 -1.51
C SER A 644 9.55 31.73 -2.66
N SER A 645 9.88 30.52 -3.13
CA SER A 645 11.09 30.32 -3.95
C SER A 645 10.78 30.27 -5.44
N ARG A 646 11.60 30.95 -6.25
CA ARG A 646 11.54 30.88 -7.73
C ARG A 646 12.19 29.62 -8.30
N ARG A 647 13.05 28.99 -7.51
CA ARG A 647 13.78 27.77 -7.86
C ARG A 647 14.08 26.97 -6.60
N TYR A 648 14.07 25.65 -6.72
CA TYR A 648 14.45 24.75 -5.65
C TYR A 648 15.23 23.55 -6.20
N LEU A 649 16.09 23.01 -5.35
CA LEU A 649 16.69 21.70 -5.49
C LEU A 649 16.43 20.93 -4.20
N ARG A 650 15.82 19.76 -4.30
CA ARG A 650 15.54 18.89 -3.16
C ARG A 650 16.10 17.49 -3.38
N ALA A 651 16.46 16.85 -2.28
CA ALA A 651 16.79 15.44 -2.22
C ALA A 651 16.19 14.83 -0.96
N HIS A 652 15.61 13.65 -1.10
CA HIS A 652 15.11 12.84 0.00
C HIS A 652 15.72 11.45 -0.12
N PHE A 653 16.12 10.91 1.02
CA PHE A 653 16.63 9.55 1.17
C PHE A 653 15.96 8.93 2.39
N THR A 654 15.33 7.77 2.19
CA THR A 654 14.73 6.98 3.25
C THR A 654 15.32 5.59 3.20
N TYR A 655 15.83 5.12 4.34
CA TYR A 655 16.24 3.73 4.50
C TYR A 655 15.31 3.04 5.49
N GLU A 656 14.59 2.02 5.02
CA GLU A 656 13.66 1.23 5.79
C GLU A 656 14.24 -0.17 6.00
N ALA A 657 14.34 -0.58 7.26
CA ALA A 657 14.79 -1.92 7.60
C ALA A 657 14.13 -2.45 8.89
N PRO A 658 13.90 -3.76 8.98
CA PRO A 658 13.55 -4.40 10.23
C PRO A 658 14.79 -4.49 11.14
N PHE A 659 14.66 -4.08 12.40
CA PHE A 659 15.69 -4.23 13.44
C PHE A 659 17.01 -3.46 13.19
N LEU A 660 16.93 -2.13 13.18
CA LEU A 660 18.05 -1.23 12.91
C LEU A 660 18.78 -0.83 14.21
N VAL A 661 18.28 0.17 14.93
CA VAL A 661 18.84 0.69 16.18
C VAL A 661 18.14 0.10 17.40
N LEU A 662 16.80 0.03 17.39
CA LEU A 662 15.99 -0.33 18.56
C LEU A 662 16.29 -1.73 19.10
N LYS A 663 16.68 -2.67 18.23
CA LYS A 663 17.06 -4.03 18.66
C LYS A 663 18.20 -4.05 19.68
N HIS A 664 19.11 -3.06 19.63
CA HIS A 664 20.25 -2.98 20.52
C HIS A 664 19.92 -2.22 21.81
N LEU A 665 18.99 -1.25 21.72
CA LEU A 665 18.60 -0.40 22.84
C LEU A 665 17.56 -1.05 23.77
N MET A 666 16.62 -1.83 23.23
CA MET A 666 15.49 -2.36 24.00
C MET A 666 15.25 -3.85 23.77
N LYS A 667 15.14 -4.63 24.85
CA LYS A 667 14.78 -6.06 24.78
C LYS A 667 13.30 -6.31 24.42
N ARG A 668 12.44 -5.29 24.43
CA ARG A 668 10.99 -5.37 24.15
C ARG A 668 10.60 -4.54 22.92
N THR A 669 11.07 -4.93 21.74
CA THR A 669 10.71 -4.31 20.44
C THR A 669 9.59 -5.05 19.72
N ARG A 670 8.74 -5.78 20.45
CA ARG A 670 7.80 -6.75 19.88
C ARG A 670 6.88 -6.20 18.80
N TYR A 671 6.36 -5.00 19.00
CA TYR A 671 5.36 -4.36 18.14
C TYR A 671 5.96 -3.46 17.05
N VAL A 672 7.28 -3.27 17.06
CA VAL A 672 7.97 -2.49 16.04
C VAL A 672 8.20 -3.38 14.84
N GLN A 673 7.65 -3.00 13.69
CA GLN A 673 7.86 -3.71 12.44
C GLN A 673 9.07 -3.13 11.72
N ASN A 674 8.99 -1.85 11.36
CA ASN A 674 10.00 -1.23 10.51
C ASN A 674 10.61 -0.05 11.25
N GLU A 675 11.93 0.09 11.13
CA GLU A 675 12.65 1.29 11.52
C GLU A 675 13.07 2.03 10.25
N ARG A 676 12.91 3.35 10.26
CA ARG A 676 13.17 4.21 9.11
C ARG A 676 14.14 5.31 9.49
N ILE A 677 15.13 5.53 8.63
CA ILE A 677 16.02 6.69 8.71
C ILE A 677 15.65 7.62 7.56
N TYR A 678 15.39 8.88 7.88
CA TYR A 678 15.07 9.92 6.92
C TYR A 678 16.21 10.93 6.85
N LEU A 679 16.60 11.26 5.62
CA LEU A 679 17.52 12.35 5.34
C LEU A 679 16.92 13.16 4.19
N SER A 680 16.69 14.44 4.43
CA SER A 680 16.18 15.36 3.42
C SER A 680 17.06 16.59 3.35
N ALA A 681 17.29 17.09 2.14
CA ALA A 681 18.06 18.29 1.88
C ALA A 681 17.31 19.18 0.88
N LEU A 682 17.32 20.48 1.14
CA LEU A 682 16.73 21.51 0.30
C LEU A 682 17.72 22.65 0.10
N SER A 683 17.80 23.13 -1.13
CA SER A 683 18.53 24.34 -1.49
C SER A 683 17.62 25.25 -2.31
N MET A 684 17.46 26.48 -1.85
CA MET A 684 16.71 27.54 -2.53
C MET A 684 17.40 28.89 -2.32
N PRO A 685 17.06 29.98 -3.05
CA PRO A 685 17.78 31.25 -2.95
C PRO A 685 17.96 31.80 -1.53
N HIS A 686 16.96 31.66 -0.67
CA HIS A 686 16.96 32.22 0.69
C HIS A 686 17.26 31.19 1.80
N LEU A 687 17.46 29.91 1.44
CA LEU A 687 17.72 28.81 2.38
C LEU A 687 18.75 27.84 1.77
N ARG A 688 20.02 27.94 2.19
CA ARG A 688 21.17 27.20 1.62
C ARG A 688 22.16 26.71 2.70
N PRO A 689 22.25 25.41 2.96
CA PRO A 689 21.25 24.37 2.75
C PRO A 689 20.27 24.30 3.93
N TYR A 690 19.09 23.74 3.69
CA TYR A 690 18.23 23.19 4.75
C TYR A 690 18.35 21.68 4.77
N ILE A 691 18.61 21.13 5.95
CA ILE A 691 18.80 19.70 6.16
C ILE A 691 17.82 19.26 7.23
N GLU A 692 17.11 18.17 6.95
CA GLU A 692 16.21 17.52 7.88
C GLU A 692 16.62 16.05 8.02
N ALA A 693 16.96 15.65 9.24
CA ALA A 693 17.26 14.26 9.57
C ALA A 693 16.18 13.74 10.52
N GLY A 694 15.72 12.52 10.31
CA GLY A 694 14.68 11.93 11.14
C GLY A 694 14.87 10.44 11.35
N TYR A 695 14.25 9.96 12.42
CA TYR A 695 14.17 8.55 12.75
C TYR A 695 12.72 8.19 13.04
N GLY A 696 12.22 7.15 12.36
CA GLY A 696 10.85 6.70 12.46
C GLY A 696 10.73 5.23 12.86
N ILE A 697 9.62 4.94 13.52
CA ILE A 697 9.23 3.63 14.00
C ILE A 697 7.83 3.36 13.43
N GLY A 698 7.72 2.32 12.62
CA GLY A 698 6.44 1.85 12.09
C GLY A 698 5.90 0.69 12.90
N THR A 699 4.63 0.79 13.31
CA THR A 699 3.88 -0.28 13.96
C THR A 699 2.61 -0.61 13.18
N HIS A 700 1.93 -1.69 13.55
CA HIS A 700 0.66 -2.07 12.93
C HIS A 700 -0.50 -1.08 13.14
N ILE A 701 -0.38 -0.17 14.11
CA ILE A 701 -1.47 0.73 14.52
C ILE A 701 -1.12 2.18 14.16
N PHE A 702 0.14 2.54 14.32
CA PHE A 702 0.63 3.89 14.09
C PHE A 702 2.08 3.88 13.60
N ASP A 703 2.43 4.92 12.86
CA ASP A 703 3.80 5.27 12.53
C ASP A 703 4.16 6.54 13.31
N PHE A 704 5.36 6.53 13.91
CA PHE A 704 5.89 7.67 14.67
C PHE A 704 7.24 8.07 14.10
N GLY A 705 7.46 9.35 13.87
CA GLY A 705 8.74 9.90 13.40
C GLY A 705 9.18 11.07 14.26
N PHE A 706 10.47 11.09 14.61
CA PHE A 706 11.14 12.23 15.23
C PHE A 706 12.07 12.88 14.21
N PHE A 707 12.02 14.20 14.10
CA PHE A 707 12.75 14.98 13.09
C PHE A 707 13.53 16.10 13.73
N ILE A 708 14.70 16.36 13.15
CA ILE A 708 15.58 17.47 13.47
C ILE A 708 15.86 18.23 12.18
N GLY A 709 15.55 19.52 12.16
CA GLY A 709 15.70 20.38 11.00
C GLY A 709 16.60 21.57 11.31
N GLY A 710 17.44 21.95 10.34
CA GLY A 710 18.30 23.13 10.43
C GLY A 710 18.48 23.79 9.08
N GLY A 711 18.41 25.12 9.07
CA GLY A 711 18.65 25.96 7.89
C GLY A 711 19.97 26.70 8.00
N ASN A 712 20.65 26.90 6.86
CA ASN A 712 21.87 27.71 6.78
C ASN A 712 22.95 27.27 7.79
N TRP A 713 23.16 25.95 7.92
CA TRP A 713 24.10 25.32 8.87
C TRP A 713 23.82 25.55 10.36
N LYS A 714 22.67 26.15 10.70
CA LYS A 714 22.23 26.35 12.09
C LYS A 714 21.06 25.42 12.38
N PHE A 715 21.06 24.87 13.58
CA PHE A 715 19.90 24.16 14.11
C PHE A 715 18.73 25.13 14.26
N ASP A 716 17.54 24.70 13.84
CA ASP A 716 16.34 25.53 13.86
C ASP A 716 15.25 24.87 14.72
N GLN A 717 14.84 23.64 14.38
CA GLN A 717 13.61 23.06 14.93
C GLN A 717 13.72 21.55 15.21
N LEU A 718 12.95 21.12 16.20
CA LEU A 718 12.64 19.72 16.49
C LEU A 718 11.14 19.53 16.34
N GLY A 719 10.74 18.38 15.80
CA GLY A 719 9.33 18.02 15.79
C GLY A 719 9.13 16.53 15.69
N CYS A 720 7.91 16.11 15.98
CA CYS A 720 7.49 14.74 15.85
C CYS A 720 6.23 14.67 14.98
N LYS A 721 6.10 13.57 14.26
CA LYS A 721 4.91 13.24 13.49
C LYS A 721 4.37 11.91 13.95
N PHE A 722 3.07 11.87 14.14
CA PHE A 722 2.35 10.66 14.51
C PHE A 722 1.22 10.45 13.51
N THR A 723 1.18 9.28 12.89
CA THR A 723 0.14 8.90 11.93
C THR A 723 -0.51 7.58 12.33
N PHE A 724 -1.83 7.52 12.32
CA PHE A 724 -2.58 6.30 12.61
C PHE A 724 -2.82 5.52 11.30
N GLU A 725 -2.18 4.37 11.13
CA GLU A 725 -2.27 3.52 9.93
C GLU A 725 -3.20 2.30 10.12
N LEU A 726 -4.22 2.40 10.98
CA LEU A 726 -5.08 1.27 11.28
C LEU A 726 -5.89 0.82 10.04
N PHE A 727 -5.57 -0.37 9.52
CA PHE A 727 -6.15 -0.99 8.32
C PHE A 727 -5.84 -0.28 6.98
N ASN A 728 -4.86 0.61 6.95
CA ASN A 728 -4.52 1.36 5.75
C ASN A 728 -3.28 0.76 5.05
N ARG A 729 -3.37 -0.48 4.57
CA ARG A 729 -2.36 -1.10 3.69
C ARG A 729 -2.99 -2.03 2.67
#